data_AF-A0A812UE29-F1
#
_entry.id   AF-A0A812UE29-F1
#
_cell.length_a   1.000
_cell.length_b   1.000
_cell.length_c   1.000
_cell.angle_alpha   90.00
_cell.angle_beta   90.00
_cell.angle_gamma   90.00
#
_symmetry.space_group_name_H-M   'P 1'
#
loop_
_entity.id
_entity.type
_entity.pdbx_description
1 polymer ?
#
loop_
_entity_poly.entity_id
_entity_poly.type
_entity_poly.pdbx_seq_one_letter_code
_entity_poly.pdbx_strand_id
1 'polypeptide(L)'
;MDDNTLKAAIRAIMDDTEVPPNKRLDRLTTFLKENGLAYSTMLCPNDFLVHPHNRGGAMINALDVHDKGQKILELGFRRSLLTDSICFELSPHETQRRVQVEANEALVQKSSGLLAPLQGSERYMTVSSSHTTAFLKASQHRCKRPGAAGGFVNLEDEALKEAVSKGWPWLVLSWRAEFLVPTLPAFVQMVLNSVHSVGLGIQEMEAAQQVALLVSSGQSFKDAVQSVKASRPACHSYMDFVGLYVQKFGGGPDFPLISFLSDFCKELSITVCIGEELFKAVTSWDLQEPSTQFPFLRASLLACQLTSPKIVDGTARLLLKSDLDRLKGANVRQNLLQAEQMVAHAYQVYVDSGKTTVVQRALGLMMVRLSLILVKKEKLGREKLEVYRSPEHVAQLFATEATNSAASASAAKADGKDSEEEPALDLLGALSVGEQALLQNKHLKKDGRYVHADYPEKIFVFTGLENDEAQFVHTPLYGSPETVLVPPDLFRKWKATRLPLPRVLAKDAAEGLMYGKSSVLAEAELLAEAQQMLFKLYQDHNSGDSAALDIVTPTNIYTSISFPAQKLKLVPLAILSKPKDASKLTLFVEWKGAKFQLSPPKSTEVIVPFYFVKTTSKEEDVSMTISWKTLDGMKLPMLTNVKKLSAQTILLQASKDLLEKKDGSSSKKRKTFAVWAFGLMVTIGTSTSLTWRDRQIVVPPELIVSIGELNYLKVQPSNRTLMKLLLGARTAGSLTSSPGLQQLRQGREDAIAKAIKEESKEKGSGADDLFTEPKIKKPTKLASTTLEFVMVDGLQIGLQQKHKASTDLLVLMESDTLDKVFTKITEDADPEEKRRYKRRRVAEKKENSDEPSEHSD
;
A
#
# COMPACT_ATOMS: atom_id res chain seq x y z
N MET A 1 -43.83 0.70 -29.42
CA MET A 1 -43.57 1.89 -28.57
C MET A 1 -42.91 2.95 -29.41
N ASP A 2 -43.16 4.23 -29.14
CA ASP A 2 -42.40 5.33 -29.75
C ASP A 2 -40.96 5.40 -29.19
N ASP A 3 -40.10 6.14 -29.87
CA ASP A 3 -38.66 6.24 -29.54
C ASP A 3 -38.39 6.88 -28.17
N ASN A 4 -39.22 7.84 -27.73
CA ASN A 4 -39.05 8.49 -26.45
C ASN A 4 -39.40 7.53 -25.29
N THR A 5 -40.47 6.75 -25.47
CA THR A 5 -40.89 5.72 -24.52
C THR A 5 -39.84 4.60 -24.41
N LEU A 6 -39.31 4.13 -25.55
CA LEU A 6 -38.23 3.13 -25.57
C LEU A 6 -36.97 3.65 -24.86
N LYS A 7 -36.55 4.88 -25.17
CA LYS A 7 -35.40 5.54 -24.55
C LYS A 7 -35.57 5.69 -23.04
N ALA A 8 -36.73 6.13 -22.58
CA ALA A 8 -37.03 6.30 -21.16
C ALA A 8 -37.00 4.95 -20.43
N ALA A 9 -37.57 3.89 -21.01
CA ALA A 9 -37.56 2.56 -20.43
C ALA A 9 -36.15 1.95 -20.34
N ILE A 10 -35.34 2.08 -21.42
CA ILE A 10 -33.94 1.62 -21.43
C ILE A 10 -33.15 2.32 -20.32
N ARG A 11 -33.28 3.66 -20.21
CA ARG A 11 -32.60 4.43 -19.15
C ARG A 11 -33.08 4.03 -17.75
N ALA A 12 -34.39 3.87 -17.55
CA ALA A 12 -34.93 3.45 -16.27
C ALA A 12 -34.35 2.11 -15.80
N ILE A 13 -34.20 1.12 -16.70
CA ILE A 13 -33.58 -0.16 -16.38
C ILE A 13 -32.07 0.01 -16.08
N MET A 14 -31.37 0.83 -16.86
CA MET A 14 -29.95 1.09 -16.68
C MET A 14 -29.65 1.83 -15.38
N ASP A 15 -30.49 2.77 -14.98
CA ASP A 15 -30.27 3.66 -13.83
C ASP A 15 -30.87 3.11 -12.52
N ASP A 16 -31.54 1.95 -12.56
CA ASP A 16 -32.10 1.24 -11.39
C ASP A 16 -30.99 0.70 -10.47
N THR A 17 -30.49 1.55 -9.58
CA THR A 17 -29.41 1.20 -8.64
C THR A 17 -29.84 0.23 -7.54
N GLU A 18 -31.15 -0.03 -7.35
CA GLU A 18 -31.63 -1.03 -6.40
C GLU A 18 -31.38 -2.46 -6.92
N VAL A 19 -31.25 -2.62 -8.24
CA VAL A 19 -31.06 -3.92 -8.90
C VAL A 19 -29.58 -4.17 -9.22
N PRO A 20 -29.04 -5.35 -8.86
CA PRO A 20 -27.66 -5.70 -9.18
C PRO A 20 -27.37 -5.62 -10.70
N PRO A 21 -26.15 -5.22 -11.13
CA PRO A 21 -25.85 -4.94 -12.54
C PRO A 21 -26.14 -6.09 -13.51
N ASN A 22 -25.79 -7.33 -13.15
CA ASN A 22 -26.10 -8.50 -13.98
C ASN A 22 -27.61 -8.70 -14.15
N LYS A 23 -28.41 -8.43 -13.10
CA LYS A 23 -29.87 -8.51 -13.17
C LYS A 23 -30.48 -7.36 -13.96
N ARG A 24 -29.86 -6.18 -13.96
CA ARG A 24 -30.22 -5.10 -14.88
C ARG A 24 -29.96 -5.49 -16.33
N LEU A 25 -28.81 -6.10 -16.63
CA LEU A 25 -28.52 -6.59 -17.97
C LEU A 25 -29.48 -7.71 -18.41
N ASP A 26 -29.84 -8.63 -17.52
CA ASP A 26 -30.87 -9.66 -17.80
C ASP A 26 -32.22 -9.01 -18.18
N ARG A 27 -32.68 -8.04 -17.38
CA ARG A 27 -33.93 -7.29 -17.63
C ARG A 27 -33.85 -6.50 -18.93
N LEU A 28 -32.73 -5.82 -19.16
CA LEU A 28 -32.49 -5.00 -20.34
C LEU A 28 -32.47 -5.86 -21.60
N THR A 29 -31.75 -6.97 -21.62
CA THR A 29 -31.69 -7.87 -22.79
C THR A 29 -33.06 -8.51 -23.08
N THR A 30 -33.84 -8.82 -22.05
CA THR A 30 -35.24 -9.28 -22.20
C THR A 30 -36.11 -8.21 -22.82
N PHE A 31 -36.07 -6.99 -22.27
CA PHE A 31 -36.82 -5.84 -22.76
C PHE A 31 -36.46 -5.50 -24.22
N LEU A 32 -35.17 -5.50 -24.55
CA LEU A 32 -34.70 -5.22 -25.91
C LEU A 32 -35.17 -6.30 -26.89
N LYS A 33 -35.19 -7.58 -26.51
CA LYS A 33 -35.74 -8.67 -27.35
C LYS A 33 -37.23 -8.51 -27.60
N GLU A 34 -38.01 -8.27 -26.55
CA GLU A 34 -39.47 -8.10 -26.64
C GLU A 34 -39.88 -6.92 -27.52
N ASN A 35 -39.03 -5.88 -27.60
CA ASN A 35 -39.27 -4.69 -28.40
C ASN A 35 -38.56 -4.71 -29.77
N GLY A 36 -38.00 -5.85 -30.20
CA GLY A 36 -37.32 -5.98 -31.50
C GLY A 36 -36.02 -5.18 -31.64
N LEU A 37 -35.41 -4.80 -30.52
CA LEU A 37 -34.13 -4.08 -30.45
C LEU A 37 -32.94 -5.00 -30.14
N ALA A 38 -33.16 -6.30 -29.95
CA ALA A 38 -32.12 -7.30 -29.85
C ALA A 38 -32.59 -8.66 -30.39
N TYR A 39 -31.68 -9.45 -30.95
CA TYR A 39 -31.97 -10.78 -31.48
C TYR A 39 -30.77 -11.71 -31.34
N SER A 40 -31.01 -13.03 -31.36
CA SER A 40 -29.95 -14.03 -31.27
C SER A 40 -29.65 -14.64 -32.64
N THR A 41 -28.38 -14.73 -33.00
CA THR A 41 -27.93 -15.33 -34.28
C THR A 41 -26.54 -15.96 -34.14
N MET A 42 -26.21 -16.87 -35.06
CA MET A 42 -24.87 -17.46 -35.18
C MET A 42 -23.98 -16.54 -36.01
N LEU A 43 -22.82 -16.12 -35.48
CA LEU A 43 -21.89 -15.22 -36.18
C LEU A 43 -20.46 -15.76 -36.15
N CYS A 44 -19.74 -15.50 -37.24
CA CYS A 44 -18.35 -15.89 -37.42
C CYS A 44 -17.40 -14.72 -37.08
N PRO A 45 -16.13 -14.99 -36.72
CA PRO A 45 -15.15 -13.95 -36.39
C PRO A 45 -14.99 -12.86 -37.46
N ASN A 46 -15.15 -13.21 -38.74
CA ASN A 46 -15.06 -12.27 -39.85
C ASN A 46 -16.20 -11.26 -39.93
N ASP A 47 -17.32 -11.49 -39.23
CA ASP A 47 -18.47 -10.57 -39.24
C ASP A 47 -18.24 -9.35 -38.32
N PHE A 48 -17.16 -9.36 -37.55
CA PHE A 48 -16.95 -8.46 -36.42
C PHE A 48 -15.84 -7.42 -36.61
N LEU A 49 -16.15 -6.21 -36.16
CA LEU A 49 -15.24 -5.20 -35.63
C LEU A 49 -15.27 -5.22 -34.09
N VAL A 50 -14.48 -4.35 -33.47
CA VAL A 50 -14.52 -4.09 -32.02
C VAL A 50 -15.26 -2.77 -31.77
N HIS A 51 -16.18 -2.76 -30.81
CA HIS A 51 -16.91 -1.54 -30.51
C HIS A 51 -15.98 -0.47 -29.89
N PRO A 52 -16.04 0.81 -30.28
CA PRO A 52 -15.17 1.85 -29.73
C PRO A 52 -15.25 1.98 -28.20
N HIS A 53 -16.44 1.82 -27.63
CA HIS A 53 -16.65 1.85 -26.17
C HIS A 53 -16.20 0.58 -25.43
N ASN A 54 -15.66 -0.43 -26.12
CA ASN A 54 -15.16 -1.63 -25.47
C ASN A 54 -13.98 -1.29 -24.52
N ARG A 55 -13.90 -1.97 -23.37
CA ARG A 55 -12.94 -1.69 -22.28
C ARG A 55 -12.84 -0.20 -21.91
N GLY A 56 -13.98 0.50 -21.86
CA GLY A 56 -14.01 1.92 -21.48
C GLY A 56 -13.33 2.84 -22.50
N GLY A 57 -13.42 2.52 -23.80
CA GLY A 57 -12.82 3.31 -24.87
C GLY A 57 -11.45 2.82 -25.33
N ALA A 58 -10.83 1.89 -24.59
CA ALA A 58 -9.49 1.39 -24.89
C ALA A 58 -9.47 0.32 -26.00
N MET A 59 -10.63 -0.21 -26.40
CA MET A 59 -10.77 -1.31 -27.35
C MET A 59 -9.99 -2.57 -26.89
N ILE A 60 -9.23 -3.22 -27.77
CA ILE A 60 -8.44 -4.42 -27.47
C ILE A 60 -6.94 -4.15 -27.68
N ASN A 61 -6.08 -4.83 -26.92
CA ASN A 61 -4.63 -4.78 -27.12
C ASN A 61 -4.19 -5.98 -27.98
N ALA A 62 -3.43 -5.73 -29.04
CA ALA A 62 -3.02 -6.77 -29.98
C ALA A 62 -2.14 -7.85 -29.33
N LEU A 63 -1.21 -7.51 -28.44
CA LEU A 63 -0.39 -8.49 -27.71
C LEU A 63 -1.26 -9.33 -26.78
N ASP A 64 -2.17 -8.71 -26.01
CA ASP A 64 -3.11 -9.42 -25.14
C ASP A 64 -3.98 -10.43 -25.91
N VAL A 65 -4.36 -10.09 -27.15
CA VAL A 65 -5.15 -10.98 -28.03
C VAL A 65 -4.35 -12.25 -28.31
N HIS A 66 -3.08 -12.12 -28.69
CA HIS A 66 -2.21 -13.26 -28.98
C HIS A 66 -1.86 -14.05 -27.72
N ASP A 67 -1.55 -13.39 -26.60
CA ASP A 67 -1.25 -14.06 -25.33
C ASP A 67 -2.44 -14.88 -24.81
N LYS A 68 -3.65 -14.33 -24.90
CA LYS A 68 -4.88 -15.07 -24.57
C LYS A 68 -5.13 -16.20 -25.55
N GLY A 69 -4.92 -15.96 -26.85
CA GLY A 69 -5.06 -16.98 -27.88
C GLY A 69 -4.10 -18.17 -27.69
N GLN A 70 -2.84 -17.90 -27.36
CA GLN A 70 -1.85 -18.95 -27.05
C GLN A 70 -2.26 -19.76 -25.82
N LYS A 71 -2.73 -19.11 -24.76
CA LYS A 71 -3.28 -19.83 -23.59
C LYS A 71 -4.48 -20.70 -23.94
N ILE A 72 -5.36 -20.25 -24.84
CA ILE A 72 -6.49 -21.06 -25.32
C ILE A 72 -5.99 -22.29 -26.08
N LEU A 73 -4.95 -22.14 -26.90
CA LEU A 73 -4.32 -23.26 -27.62
C LEU A 73 -3.65 -24.24 -26.65
N GLU A 74 -2.89 -23.75 -25.66
CA GLU A 74 -2.19 -24.57 -24.67
C GLU A 74 -3.12 -25.33 -23.72
N LEU A 75 -4.21 -24.69 -23.27
CA LEU A 75 -5.17 -25.28 -22.34
C LEU A 75 -6.25 -26.14 -23.03
N GLY A 76 -6.34 -26.05 -24.36
CA GLY A 76 -7.39 -26.66 -25.16
C GLY A 76 -8.66 -25.79 -25.21
N PHE A 77 -9.20 -25.60 -26.42
CA PHE A 77 -10.38 -24.78 -26.62
C PHE A 77 -11.65 -25.56 -26.26
N ARG A 78 -12.51 -24.93 -25.44
CA ARG A 78 -13.84 -25.45 -25.11
C ARG A 78 -14.91 -24.50 -25.63
N ARG A 79 -15.60 -24.89 -26.70
CA ARG A 79 -16.71 -24.14 -27.30
C ARG A 79 -17.81 -23.80 -26.30
N SER A 80 -18.07 -24.67 -25.32
CA SER A 80 -19.06 -24.45 -24.26
C SER A 80 -18.76 -23.24 -23.36
N LEU A 81 -17.57 -22.65 -23.44
CA LEU A 81 -17.21 -21.44 -22.69
C LEU A 81 -17.52 -20.14 -23.45
N LEU A 82 -17.90 -20.23 -24.73
CA LEU A 82 -18.37 -19.08 -25.51
C LEU A 82 -19.87 -18.84 -25.26
N THR A 83 -20.22 -18.60 -23.99
CA THR A 83 -21.58 -18.22 -23.57
C THR A 83 -21.69 -16.69 -23.45
N ASP A 84 -22.91 -16.17 -23.47
CA ASP A 84 -23.21 -14.76 -23.16
C ASP A 84 -22.42 -13.74 -24.02
N SER A 85 -22.17 -14.08 -25.29
CA SER A 85 -21.50 -13.20 -26.25
C SER A 85 -22.48 -12.14 -26.76
N ILE A 86 -22.12 -10.86 -26.59
CA ILE A 86 -22.96 -9.69 -26.88
C ILE A 86 -22.20 -8.74 -27.83
N CYS A 87 -22.90 -8.27 -28.85
CA CYS A 87 -22.39 -7.34 -29.86
C CYS A 87 -23.47 -6.32 -30.27
N PHE A 88 -23.04 -5.27 -30.96
CA PHE A 88 -23.92 -4.24 -31.53
C PHE A 88 -23.82 -4.26 -33.06
N GLU A 89 -24.90 -3.91 -33.76
CA GLU A 89 -24.85 -3.66 -35.20
C GLU A 89 -24.03 -2.39 -35.51
N LEU A 90 -23.35 -2.36 -36.66
CA LEU A 90 -22.81 -1.11 -37.20
C LEU A 90 -23.95 -0.11 -37.44
N SER A 91 -23.70 1.17 -37.15
CA SER A 91 -24.69 2.21 -37.43
C SER A 91 -24.91 2.35 -38.94
N PRO A 92 -26.17 2.48 -39.41
CA PRO A 92 -26.45 2.84 -40.80
C PRO A 92 -26.24 4.34 -41.05
N HIS A 93 -26.10 5.16 -39.99
CA HIS A 93 -25.85 6.60 -40.13
C HIS A 93 -24.38 6.84 -40.45
N GLU A 94 -24.13 7.51 -41.58
CA GLU A 94 -22.80 7.71 -42.15
C GLU A 94 -21.78 8.28 -41.15
N THR A 95 -22.17 9.29 -40.37
CA THR A 95 -21.30 9.95 -39.38
C THR A 95 -20.86 8.99 -38.27
N GLN A 96 -21.80 8.30 -37.65
CA GLN A 96 -21.52 7.34 -36.57
C GLN A 96 -20.76 6.12 -37.11
N ARG A 97 -21.15 5.63 -38.29
CA ARG A 97 -20.50 4.52 -38.97
C ARG A 97 -19.03 4.82 -39.25
N ARG A 98 -18.74 6.02 -39.75
CA ARG A 98 -17.38 6.47 -40.02
C ARG A 98 -16.53 6.45 -38.76
N VAL A 99 -17.02 7.00 -37.65
CA VAL A 99 -16.32 6.96 -36.35
C VAL A 99 -16.03 5.52 -35.88
N GLN A 100 -17.01 4.62 -36.03
CA GLN A 100 -16.87 3.20 -35.66
C GLN A 100 -15.80 2.47 -36.51
N VAL A 101 -15.77 2.75 -37.81
CA VAL A 101 -14.81 2.16 -38.76
C VAL A 101 -13.40 2.73 -38.56
N GLU A 102 -13.26 4.06 -38.52
CA GLU A 102 -11.97 4.76 -38.32
C GLU A 102 -11.28 4.32 -37.02
N ALA A 103 -12.03 4.10 -35.94
CA ALA A 103 -11.48 3.58 -34.69
C ALA A 103 -10.84 2.18 -34.85
N ASN A 104 -11.46 1.31 -35.65
CA ASN A 104 -10.93 -0.02 -35.93
C ASN A 104 -9.77 0.01 -36.92
N GLU A 105 -9.80 0.91 -37.91
CA GLU A 105 -8.66 1.14 -38.82
C GLU A 105 -7.44 1.60 -38.04
N ALA A 106 -7.59 2.59 -37.15
CA ALA A 106 -6.52 3.07 -36.29
C ALA A 106 -5.98 1.96 -35.37
N LEU A 107 -6.85 1.10 -34.85
CA LEU A 107 -6.47 -0.05 -34.03
C LEU A 107 -5.62 -1.06 -34.83
N VAL A 108 -6.04 -1.40 -36.04
CA VAL A 108 -5.31 -2.36 -36.90
C VAL A 108 -3.96 -1.77 -37.34
N GLN A 109 -3.92 -0.49 -37.73
CA GLN A 109 -2.67 0.19 -38.08
C GLN A 109 -1.65 0.16 -36.94
N LYS A 110 -2.08 0.47 -35.71
CA LYS A 110 -1.23 0.41 -34.51
C LYS A 110 -0.73 -1.00 -34.19
N SER A 111 -1.43 -2.05 -34.64
CA SER A 111 -1.08 -3.45 -34.34
C SER A 111 0.11 -3.99 -35.13
N SER A 112 0.65 -3.26 -36.12
CA SER A 112 1.79 -3.68 -36.95
C SER A 112 1.62 -5.07 -37.63
N GLY A 113 0.37 -5.43 -37.97
CA GLY A 113 0.02 -6.69 -38.62
C GLY A 113 -0.29 -7.86 -37.67
N LEU A 114 -0.45 -7.59 -36.37
CA LEU A 114 -0.89 -8.56 -35.37
C LEU A 114 -2.42 -8.79 -35.40
N LEU A 115 -3.21 -7.81 -35.84
CA LEU A 115 -4.66 -7.92 -36.00
C LEU A 115 -5.05 -8.07 -37.47
N ALA A 116 -6.21 -8.69 -37.72
CA ALA A 116 -6.74 -8.86 -39.06
C ALA A 116 -7.15 -7.51 -39.69
N PRO A 117 -6.90 -7.32 -41.00
CA PRO A 117 -7.39 -6.13 -41.71
C PRO A 117 -8.92 -6.09 -41.74
N LEU A 118 -9.46 -4.88 -41.92
CA LEU A 118 -10.89 -4.70 -42.19
C LEU A 118 -11.20 -5.23 -43.59
N GLN A 119 -12.31 -5.95 -43.73
CA GLN A 119 -12.77 -6.52 -45.01
C GLN A 119 -13.88 -5.69 -45.66
N GLY A 120 -14.54 -4.81 -44.91
CA GLY A 120 -15.71 -4.05 -45.34
C GLY A 120 -17.01 -4.85 -45.31
N SER A 121 -16.94 -6.17 -45.12
CA SER A 121 -18.09 -7.06 -44.94
C SER A 121 -18.57 -7.14 -43.49
N GLU A 122 -17.85 -6.54 -42.54
CA GLU A 122 -18.22 -6.54 -41.13
C GLU A 122 -19.53 -5.78 -40.90
N ARG A 123 -20.43 -6.39 -40.10
CA ARG A 123 -21.74 -5.82 -39.77
C ARG A 123 -21.95 -5.61 -38.28
N TYR A 124 -21.08 -6.16 -37.44
CA TYR A 124 -21.25 -6.17 -36.00
C TYR A 124 -19.99 -5.70 -35.28
N MET A 125 -20.15 -5.20 -34.07
CA MET A 125 -19.07 -4.72 -33.21
C MET A 125 -19.14 -5.42 -31.85
N THR A 126 -18.07 -6.08 -31.45
CA THR A 126 -18.02 -6.83 -30.19
C THR A 126 -17.88 -5.92 -28.98
N VAL A 127 -18.62 -6.23 -27.91
CA VAL A 127 -18.44 -5.67 -26.56
C VAL A 127 -18.10 -6.74 -25.51
N SER A 128 -18.37 -8.02 -25.80
CA SER A 128 -17.80 -9.17 -25.08
C SER A 128 -17.16 -10.17 -26.04
N SER A 129 -16.40 -11.13 -25.50
CA SER A 129 -15.66 -12.13 -26.29
C SER A 129 -14.70 -11.54 -27.34
N SER A 130 -14.34 -10.25 -27.22
CA SER A 130 -13.62 -9.51 -28.26
C SER A 130 -12.20 -10.02 -28.50
N HIS A 131 -11.46 -10.42 -27.46
CA HIS A 131 -10.09 -10.94 -27.64
C HIS A 131 -10.09 -12.29 -28.36
N THR A 132 -10.99 -13.19 -27.96
CA THR A 132 -11.13 -14.50 -28.61
C THR A 132 -11.56 -14.32 -30.07
N THR A 133 -12.54 -13.45 -30.33
CA THR A 133 -13.00 -13.14 -31.69
C THR A 133 -11.88 -12.55 -32.54
N ALA A 134 -11.14 -11.58 -32.01
CA ALA A 134 -10.02 -10.97 -32.71
C ALA A 134 -8.86 -11.95 -32.96
N PHE A 135 -8.56 -12.86 -32.02
CA PHE A 135 -7.56 -13.89 -32.21
C PHE A 135 -7.96 -14.87 -33.30
N LEU A 136 -9.20 -15.37 -33.28
CA LEU A 136 -9.73 -16.26 -34.30
C LEU A 136 -9.76 -15.61 -35.69
N LYS A 137 -10.14 -14.33 -35.76
CA LYS A 137 -10.08 -13.53 -36.99
C LYS A 137 -8.63 -13.38 -37.47
N ALA A 138 -7.69 -13.08 -36.58
CA ALA A 138 -6.27 -12.96 -36.90
C ALA A 138 -5.68 -14.28 -37.43
N SER A 139 -6.09 -15.43 -36.89
CA SER A 139 -5.71 -16.75 -37.39
C SER A 139 -6.22 -17.00 -38.80
N GLN A 140 -7.47 -16.66 -39.08
CA GLN A 140 -8.08 -16.84 -40.40
C GLN A 140 -7.36 -16.00 -41.47
N HIS A 141 -6.86 -14.83 -41.10
CA HIS A 141 -6.14 -13.91 -41.98
C HIS A 141 -4.62 -14.11 -41.99
N ARG A 142 -4.12 -15.14 -41.30
CA ARG A 142 -2.67 -15.41 -41.17
C ARG A 142 -1.89 -14.16 -40.75
N CYS A 143 -2.35 -13.50 -39.69
CA CYS A 143 -1.66 -12.37 -39.09
C CYS A 143 -0.33 -12.80 -38.43
N LYS A 144 0.57 -11.84 -38.23
CA LYS A 144 1.87 -12.07 -37.59
C LYS A 144 1.69 -12.55 -36.14
N ARG A 145 2.61 -13.40 -35.66
CA ARG A 145 2.71 -13.81 -34.25
C ARG A 145 3.76 -12.96 -33.51
N PRO A 146 3.53 -12.54 -32.24
CA PRO A 146 4.54 -11.83 -31.45
C PRO A 146 5.81 -12.68 -31.25
N GLY A 147 6.98 -12.09 -31.49
CA GLY A 147 8.29 -12.68 -31.17
C GLY A 147 8.82 -13.76 -32.13
N ALA A 148 8.11 -14.13 -33.19
CA ALA A 148 8.57 -15.10 -34.19
C ALA A 148 8.98 -14.40 -35.51
N ALA A 149 10.21 -14.61 -35.96
CA ALA A 149 10.64 -14.22 -37.29
C ALA A 149 9.95 -15.10 -38.35
N GLY A 150 8.80 -14.65 -38.87
CA GLY A 150 8.09 -15.30 -39.98
C GLY A 150 6.97 -16.29 -39.61
N GLY A 151 6.52 -16.32 -38.35
CA GLY A 151 5.42 -17.19 -37.91
C GLY A 151 4.02 -16.56 -38.07
N PHE A 152 3.09 -17.29 -38.66
CA PHE A 152 1.66 -16.94 -38.69
C PHE A 152 0.89 -17.70 -37.60
N VAL A 153 -0.24 -17.16 -37.16
CA VAL A 153 -1.13 -17.88 -36.25
C VAL A 153 -1.80 -19.04 -37.01
N ASN A 154 -1.46 -20.28 -36.69
CA ASN A 154 -2.10 -21.47 -37.22
C ASN A 154 -2.98 -22.12 -36.15
N LEU A 155 -4.20 -22.52 -36.51
CA LEU A 155 -5.11 -23.24 -35.63
C LEU A 155 -4.98 -24.73 -35.96
N GLU A 156 -4.37 -25.51 -35.08
CA GLU A 156 -4.30 -26.97 -35.24
C GLU A 156 -5.55 -27.66 -34.67
N ASP A 157 -6.18 -27.06 -33.66
CA ASP A 157 -7.37 -27.55 -32.99
C ASP A 157 -8.63 -27.45 -33.88
N GLU A 158 -9.25 -28.61 -34.15
CA GLU A 158 -10.48 -28.73 -34.96
C GLU A 158 -11.67 -27.96 -34.38
N ALA A 159 -11.80 -27.86 -33.06
CA ALA A 159 -12.89 -27.11 -32.44
C ALA A 159 -12.73 -25.60 -32.65
N LEU A 160 -11.49 -25.09 -32.70
CA LEU A 160 -11.21 -23.70 -33.06
C LEU A 160 -11.47 -23.44 -34.54
N LYS A 161 -11.11 -24.36 -35.43
CA LYS A 161 -11.45 -24.28 -36.87
C LYS A 161 -12.97 -24.27 -37.09
N GLU A 162 -13.70 -25.06 -36.32
CA GLU A 162 -15.16 -25.07 -36.37
C GLU A 162 -15.75 -23.73 -35.87
N ALA A 163 -15.21 -23.15 -34.81
CA ALA A 163 -15.64 -21.84 -34.32
C ALA A 163 -15.37 -20.71 -35.33
N VAL A 164 -14.29 -20.79 -36.10
CA VAL A 164 -13.98 -19.85 -37.20
C VAL A 164 -14.96 -20.01 -38.36
N SER A 165 -15.24 -21.24 -38.78
CA SER A 165 -16.05 -21.51 -39.97
C SER A 165 -17.55 -21.43 -39.73
N LYS A 166 -18.05 -21.93 -38.59
CA LYS A 166 -19.49 -22.00 -38.26
C LYS A 166 -19.94 -20.96 -37.25
N GLY A 167 -19.01 -20.27 -36.59
CA GLY A 167 -19.34 -19.27 -35.58
C GLY A 167 -19.92 -19.85 -34.29
N TRP A 168 -20.44 -18.97 -33.44
CA TRP A 168 -21.16 -19.34 -32.20
C TRP A 168 -22.34 -18.39 -31.96
N PRO A 169 -23.24 -18.69 -31.00
CA PRO A 169 -24.39 -17.84 -30.73
C PRO A 169 -23.99 -16.48 -30.13
N TRP A 170 -24.56 -15.42 -30.69
CA TRP A 170 -24.44 -14.05 -30.20
C TRP A 170 -25.81 -13.45 -29.93
N LEU A 171 -25.90 -12.60 -28.91
CA LEU A 171 -26.97 -11.63 -28.75
C LEU A 171 -26.55 -10.32 -29.43
N VAL A 172 -27.21 -10.01 -30.53
CA VAL A 172 -27.01 -8.77 -31.30
C VAL A 172 -27.97 -7.71 -30.80
N LEU A 173 -27.45 -6.57 -30.37
CA LEU A 173 -28.22 -5.37 -30.06
C LEU A 173 -28.28 -4.51 -31.32
N SER A 174 -29.48 -4.06 -31.67
CA SER A 174 -29.65 -3.26 -32.88
C SER A 174 -28.99 -1.89 -32.73
N TRP A 175 -28.47 -1.35 -33.84
CA TRP A 175 -27.92 0.00 -33.91
C TRP A 175 -28.88 1.06 -33.34
N ARG A 176 -30.20 0.82 -33.47
CA ARG A 176 -31.25 1.70 -32.98
C ARG A 176 -31.22 1.81 -31.46
N ALA A 177 -30.85 0.76 -30.74
CA ALA A 177 -30.75 0.79 -29.27
C ALA A 177 -29.61 1.72 -28.81
N GLU A 178 -28.45 1.64 -29.45
CA GLU A 178 -27.32 2.58 -29.23
C GLU A 178 -27.70 4.00 -29.65
N PHE A 179 -28.40 4.17 -30.76
CA PHE A 179 -28.85 5.49 -31.22
C PHE A 179 -29.78 6.17 -30.21
N LEU A 180 -30.74 5.42 -29.64
CA LEU A 180 -31.65 5.95 -28.61
C LEU A 180 -30.92 6.27 -27.30
N VAL A 181 -29.97 5.42 -26.91
CA VAL A 181 -29.18 5.54 -25.67
C VAL A 181 -27.69 5.33 -25.97
N PRO A 182 -26.93 6.40 -26.32
CA PRO A 182 -25.52 6.28 -26.71
C PRO A 182 -24.59 5.68 -25.64
N THR A 183 -25.00 5.72 -24.37
CA THR A 183 -24.24 5.15 -23.24
C THR A 183 -24.48 3.65 -23.04
N LEU A 184 -25.41 3.04 -23.79
CA LEU A 184 -25.78 1.63 -23.68
C LEU A 184 -24.60 0.67 -23.88
N PRO A 185 -23.72 0.83 -24.90
CA PRO A 185 -22.58 -0.06 -25.06
C PRO A 185 -21.61 -0.01 -23.87
N ALA A 186 -21.36 1.18 -23.31
CA ALA A 186 -20.49 1.35 -22.15
C ALA A 186 -21.06 0.63 -20.89
N PHE A 187 -22.37 0.72 -20.68
CA PHE A 187 -23.06 0.00 -19.61
C PHE A 187 -22.98 -1.52 -19.80
N VAL A 188 -23.33 -2.03 -20.98
CA VAL A 188 -23.29 -3.47 -21.29
C VAL A 188 -21.88 -4.02 -21.05
N GLN A 189 -20.86 -3.31 -21.53
CA GLN A 189 -19.47 -3.66 -21.31
C GLN A 189 -19.14 -3.70 -19.80
N MET A 190 -19.43 -2.63 -19.06
CA MET A 190 -19.16 -2.54 -17.62
C MET A 190 -19.74 -3.75 -16.86
N VAL A 191 -20.96 -4.18 -17.20
CA VAL A 191 -21.59 -5.35 -16.58
C VAL A 191 -20.90 -6.66 -16.98
N LEU A 192 -20.59 -6.87 -18.27
CA LEU A 192 -19.96 -8.12 -18.73
C LEU A 192 -18.54 -8.29 -18.19
N ASN A 193 -17.78 -7.19 -18.05
CA ASN A 193 -16.48 -7.22 -17.36
C ASN A 193 -16.59 -7.54 -15.86
N SER A 194 -17.74 -7.30 -15.22
CA SER A 194 -17.97 -7.68 -13.81
C SER A 194 -18.11 -9.20 -13.59
N VAL A 195 -18.40 -9.95 -14.66
CA VAL A 195 -18.48 -11.42 -14.62
C VAL A 195 -17.07 -12.02 -14.76
N HIS A 196 -16.20 -11.40 -15.58
CA HIS A 196 -14.79 -11.77 -15.70
C HIS A 196 -13.92 -11.31 -14.50
N SER A 197 -14.37 -10.32 -13.73
CA SER A 197 -13.65 -9.82 -12.54
C SER A 197 -13.65 -10.79 -11.35
N VAL A 198 -14.39 -11.90 -11.44
CA VAL A 198 -14.26 -13.03 -10.50
C VAL A 198 -12.93 -13.77 -10.71
N GLY A 199 -12.27 -13.62 -11.88
CA GLY A 199 -11.00 -14.27 -12.22
C GLY A 199 -9.79 -13.33 -12.37
N LEU A 200 -9.95 -12.15 -12.97
CA LEU A 200 -8.87 -11.15 -13.15
C LEU A 200 -9.49 -9.75 -13.08
N GLY A 201 -9.38 -9.08 -11.93
CA GLY A 201 -10.10 -7.83 -11.65
C GLY A 201 -9.65 -6.62 -12.49
N ILE A 202 -10.59 -5.70 -12.76
CA ILE A 202 -10.32 -4.37 -13.33
C ILE A 202 -9.35 -3.62 -12.42
N GLN A 203 -8.23 -3.13 -12.97
CA GLN A 203 -7.16 -2.44 -12.25
C GLN A 203 -7.46 -0.95 -12.07
N GLU A 204 -6.74 -0.27 -11.17
CA GLU A 204 -7.00 1.12 -10.77
C GLU A 204 -7.06 2.08 -11.96
N MET A 205 -6.13 1.96 -12.91
CA MET A 205 -6.07 2.85 -14.07
C MET A 205 -7.20 2.58 -15.08
N GLU A 206 -7.63 1.33 -15.23
CA GLU A 206 -8.78 0.98 -16.07
C GLU A 206 -10.09 1.48 -15.44
N ALA A 207 -10.22 1.36 -14.11
CA ALA A 207 -11.35 1.92 -13.36
C ALA A 207 -11.37 3.47 -13.43
N ALA A 208 -10.21 4.11 -13.34
CA ALA A 208 -10.08 5.56 -13.48
C ALA A 208 -10.50 6.05 -14.88
N GLN A 209 -10.09 5.33 -15.94
CA GLN A 209 -10.50 5.62 -17.32
C GLN A 209 -12.01 5.46 -17.51
N GLN A 210 -12.62 4.43 -16.91
CA GLN A 210 -14.08 4.25 -16.97
C GLN A 210 -14.84 5.39 -16.28
N VAL A 211 -14.37 5.86 -15.11
CA VAL A 211 -14.96 7.03 -14.45
C VAL A 211 -14.82 8.27 -15.34
N ALA A 212 -13.63 8.52 -15.89
CA ALA A 212 -13.40 9.63 -16.80
C ALA A 212 -14.39 9.61 -17.98
N LEU A 213 -14.51 8.47 -18.67
CA LEU A 213 -15.42 8.31 -19.81
C LEU A 213 -16.88 8.59 -19.44
N LEU A 214 -17.36 8.05 -18.32
CA LEU A 214 -18.76 8.25 -17.88
C LEU A 214 -19.05 9.72 -17.57
N VAL A 215 -18.09 10.43 -16.95
CA VAL A 215 -18.20 11.85 -16.66
C VAL A 215 -18.16 12.68 -17.95
N SER A 216 -17.23 12.38 -18.87
CA SER A 216 -17.18 13.03 -20.19
C SER A 216 -18.46 12.80 -21.01
N SER A 217 -19.15 11.67 -20.76
CA SER A 217 -20.44 11.33 -21.38
C SER A 217 -21.64 12.02 -20.72
N GLY A 218 -21.42 12.88 -19.72
CA GLY A 218 -22.45 13.69 -19.08
C GLY A 218 -23.00 13.13 -17.76
N GLN A 219 -22.42 12.07 -17.19
CA GLN A 219 -22.79 11.62 -15.83
C GLN A 219 -22.14 12.48 -14.75
N SER A 220 -22.79 12.57 -13.58
CA SER A 220 -22.16 13.15 -12.40
C SER A 220 -20.99 12.27 -11.93
N PHE A 221 -19.96 12.87 -11.32
CA PHE A 221 -18.85 12.11 -10.73
C PHE A 221 -19.32 11.05 -9.74
N LYS A 222 -20.35 11.38 -8.94
CA LYS A 222 -20.89 10.46 -7.94
C LYS A 222 -21.50 9.23 -8.61
N ASP A 223 -22.29 9.44 -9.66
CA ASP A 223 -22.98 8.35 -10.36
C ASP A 223 -22.01 7.52 -11.21
N ALA A 224 -21.02 8.17 -11.82
CA ALA A 224 -19.94 7.49 -12.54
C ALA A 224 -19.14 6.56 -11.61
N VAL A 225 -18.76 7.03 -10.42
CA VAL A 225 -18.06 6.20 -9.42
C VAL A 225 -18.94 5.06 -8.93
N GLN A 226 -20.23 5.27 -8.70
CA GLN A 226 -21.15 4.20 -8.29
C GLN A 226 -21.34 3.16 -9.40
N SER A 227 -21.45 3.60 -10.66
CA SER A 227 -21.52 2.72 -11.82
C SER A 227 -20.30 1.82 -11.90
N VAL A 228 -19.10 2.40 -11.80
CA VAL A 228 -17.85 1.61 -11.79
C VAL A 228 -17.72 0.74 -10.55
N LYS A 229 -18.15 1.19 -9.36
CA LYS A 229 -18.19 0.33 -8.16
C LYS A 229 -19.05 -0.91 -8.36
N ALA A 230 -20.12 -0.78 -9.13
CA ALA A 230 -21.06 -1.86 -9.40
C ALA A 230 -20.41 -3.01 -10.20
N SER A 231 -19.37 -2.72 -11.01
CA SER A 231 -18.60 -3.74 -11.73
C SER A 231 -17.61 -4.54 -10.86
N ARG A 232 -17.53 -4.23 -9.56
CA ARG A 232 -16.61 -4.84 -8.58
C ARG A 232 -15.16 -4.86 -9.07
N PRO A 233 -14.56 -3.68 -9.34
CA PRO A 233 -13.15 -3.61 -9.72
C PRO A 233 -12.26 -4.07 -8.56
N ALA A 234 -11.00 -4.41 -8.83
CA ALA A 234 -10.03 -4.80 -7.80
C ALA A 234 -9.86 -3.69 -6.73
N CYS A 235 -10.08 -2.44 -7.12
CA CYS A 235 -10.05 -1.27 -6.26
C CYS A 235 -11.40 -0.91 -5.59
N HIS A 236 -12.38 -1.82 -5.57
CA HIS A 236 -13.73 -1.55 -5.05
C HIS A 236 -13.71 -0.94 -3.64
N SER A 237 -12.86 -1.42 -2.73
CA SER A 237 -12.77 -0.93 -1.34
C SER A 237 -12.32 0.53 -1.20
N TYR A 238 -11.69 1.10 -2.24
CA TYR A 238 -11.18 2.47 -2.24
C TYR A 238 -11.51 3.24 -3.53
N MET A 239 -12.53 2.81 -4.26
CA MET A 239 -12.92 3.43 -5.53
C MET A 239 -13.33 4.91 -5.37
N ASP A 240 -13.77 5.33 -4.19
CA ASP A 240 -14.01 6.75 -3.89
C ASP A 240 -12.75 7.61 -4.02
N PHE A 241 -11.58 7.06 -3.65
CA PHE A 241 -10.30 7.75 -3.82
C PHE A 241 -9.85 7.76 -5.28
N VAL A 242 -10.15 6.71 -6.05
CA VAL A 242 -9.93 6.70 -7.51
C VAL A 242 -10.77 7.78 -8.18
N GLY A 243 -12.05 7.87 -7.84
CA GLY A 243 -12.94 8.93 -8.33
C GLY A 243 -12.47 10.34 -7.94
N LEU A 244 -12.07 10.53 -6.68
CA LEU A 244 -11.52 11.80 -6.20
C LEU A 244 -10.23 12.19 -6.95
N TYR A 245 -9.37 11.22 -7.26
CA TYR A 245 -8.17 11.45 -8.05
C TYR A 245 -8.51 11.93 -9.46
N VAL A 246 -9.42 11.24 -10.15
CA VAL A 246 -9.88 11.63 -11.49
C VAL A 246 -10.47 13.05 -11.46
N GLN A 247 -11.29 13.35 -10.44
CA GLN A 247 -11.93 14.64 -10.28
C GLN A 247 -10.94 15.80 -10.08
N LYS A 248 -9.93 15.62 -9.22
CA LYS A 248 -9.01 16.70 -8.82
C LYS A 248 -7.75 16.79 -9.67
N PHE A 249 -7.26 15.66 -10.15
CA PHE A 249 -5.93 15.51 -10.74
C PHE A 249 -5.96 14.88 -12.14
N GLY A 250 -7.13 14.72 -12.75
CA GLY A 250 -7.26 14.15 -14.10
C GLY A 250 -6.76 15.05 -15.22
N GLY A 251 -6.47 16.33 -14.94
CA GLY A 251 -5.88 17.27 -15.91
C GLY A 251 -6.89 18.11 -16.70
N GLY A 252 -8.13 18.24 -16.23
CA GLY A 252 -9.18 19.06 -16.87
C GLY A 252 -10.40 18.25 -17.32
N PRO A 253 -11.31 18.84 -18.13
CA PRO A 253 -12.59 18.23 -18.51
C PRO A 253 -12.45 16.95 -19.36
N ASP A 254 -11.36 16.84 -20.13
CA ASP A 254 -11.10 15.68 -20.99
C ASP A 254 -10.20 14.61 -20.33
N PHE A 255 -9.87 14.79 -19.05
CA PHE A 255 -9.04 13.89 -18.26
C PHE A 255 -7.74 13.41 -18.96
N PRO A 256 -6.94 14.32 -19.56
CA PRO A 256 -5.84 13.94 -20.43
C PRO A 256 -4.67 13.26 -19.68
N LEU A 257 -4.54 13.45 -18.37
CA LEU A 257 -3.55 12.74 -17.55
C LEU A 257 -3.97 11.29 -17.25
N ILE A 258 -5.27 11.03 -17.13
CA ILE A 258 -5.78 9.65 -16.93
C ILE A 258 -5.57 8.85 -18.21
N SER A 259 -5.89 9.44 -19.36
CA SER A 259 -5.65 8.84 -20.67
C SER A 259 -4.16 8.58 -20.91
N PHE A 260 -3.30 9.56 -20.60
CA PHE A 260 -1.84 9.38 -20.69
C PHE A 260 -1.34 8.19 -19.85
N LEU A 261 -1.72 8.11 -18.57
CA LEU A 261 -1.27 7.02 -17.68
C LEU A 261 -1.81 5.66 -18.14
N SER A 262 -3.06 5.61 -18.61
CA SER A 262 -3.66 4.39 -19.18
C SER A 262 -2.88 3.90 -20.40
N ASP A 263 -2.54 4.81 -21.32
CA ASP A 263 -1.82 4.48 -22.53
C ASP A 263 -0.36 4.12 -22.27
N PHE A 264 0.30 4.81 -21.33
CA PHE A 264 1.65 4.44 -20.86
C PHE A 264 1.68 3.03 -20.24
N CYS A 265 0.67 2.66 -19.44
CA CYS A 265 0.55 1.29 -18.92
C CYS A 265 0.42 0.27 -20.05
N LYS A 266 -0.40 0.56 -21.07
CA LYS A 266 -0.59 -0.34 -22.21
C LYS A 266 0.70 -0.50 -23.02
N GLU A 267 1.40 0.60 -23.28
CA GLU A 267 2.66 0.60 -24.04
C GLU A 267 3.72 -0.27 -23.38
N LEU A 268 3.83 -0.19 -22.04
CA LEU A 268 4.77 -0.99 -21.27
C LEU A 268 4.25 -2.38 -20.89
N SER A 269 3.07 -2.78 -21.38
CA SER A 269 2.40 -4.05 -21.03
C SER A 269 2.31 -4.28 -19.52
N ILE A 270 2.02 -3.21 -18.77
CA ILE A 270 1.93 -3.25 -17.31
C ILE A 270 0.55 -3.78 -16.91
N THR A 271 0.55 -4.88 -16.16
CA THR A 271 -0.67 -5.53 -15.65
C THR A 271 -0.69 -5.54 -14.12
N VAL A 272 -0.09 -4.56 -13.46
CA VAL A 272 0.13 -4.56 -11.99
C VAL A 272 -0.73 -3.49 -11.32
N CYS A 273 -1.29 -3.81 -10.15
CA CYS A 273 -2.04 -2.83 -9.36
C CYS A 273 -1.12 -1.90 -8.57
N ILE A 274 -1.56 -0.66 -8.31
CA ILE A 274 -0.83 0.35 -7.53
C ILE A 274 -0.88 0.01 -6.04
N GLY A 275 -2.05 -0.41 -5.56
CA GLY A 275 -2.34 -0.78 -4.18
C GLY A 275 -3.04 0.32 -3.38
N GLU A 276 -3.99 -0.09 -2.54
CA GLU A 276 -4.86 0.79 -1.75
C GLU A 276 -4.09 1.83 -0.92
N GLU A 277 -3.06 1.39 -0.19
CA GLU A 277 -2.31 2.24 0.74
C GLU A 277 -1.62 3.41 0.02
N LEU A 278 -0.93 3.12 -1.08
CA LEU A 278 -0.21 4.13 -1.84
C LEU A 278 -1.17 5.01 -2.64
N PHE A 279 -2.20 4.45 -3.28
CA PHE A 279 -3.16 5.22 -4.07
C PHE A 279 -3.89 6.25 -3.19
N LYS A 280 -4.33 5.84 -2.00
CA LYS A 280 -4.91 6.76 -1.00
C LYS A 280 -3.90 7.82 -0.57
N ALA A 281 -2.66 7.43 -0.33
CA ALA A 281 -1.60 8.37 0.05
C ALA A 281 -1.38 9.41 -1.05
N VAL A 282 -1.20 9.01 -2.31
CA VAL A 282 -1.04 9.91 -3.47
C VAL A 282 -2.26 10.81 -3.65
N THR A 283 -3.48 10.32 -3.46
CA THR A 283 -4.69 11.14 -3.65
C THR A 283 -4.87 12.18 -2.53
N SER A 284 -4.54 11.81 -1.29
CA SER A 284 -4.66 12.67 -0.11
C SER A 284 -3.37 13.43 0.25
N TRP A 285 -2.36 13.37 -0.61
CA TRP A 285 -1.06 13.95 -0.34
C TRP A 285 -1.13 15.48 -0.44
N ASP A 286 -1.25 16.16 0.70
CA ASP A 286 -1.28 17.62 0.78
C ASP A 286 0.09 18.19 1.15
N LEU A 287 0.55 19.15 0.35
CA LEU A 287 1.80 19.90 0.53
C LEU A 287 1.54 21.35 0.95
N GLN A 288 0.29 21.79 1.09
CA GLN A 288 -0.10 23.16 1.45
C GLN A 288 0.53 24.21 0.54
N GLU A 289 0.61 23.94 -0.77
CA GLU A 289 1.15 24.84 -1.79
C GLU A 289 0.03 25.60 -2.49
N PRO A 290 -0.05 26.93 -2.36
CA PRO A 290 -1.11 27.72 -2.98
C PRO A 290 -1.05 27.71 -4.52
N SER A 291 0.16 27.59 -5.09
CA SER A 291 0.38 27.72 -6.53
C SER A 291 0.00 26.47 -7.34
N THR A 292 0.02 25.28 -6.73
CA THR A 292 -0.27 24.03 -7.44
C THR A 292 -0.72 22.92 -6.48
N GLN A 293 -1.58 22.03 -6.97
CA GLN A 293 -1.93 20.78 -6.28
C GLN A 293 -1.11 19.56 -6.75
N PHE A 294 -0.06 19.81 -7.54
CA PHE A 294 0.90 18.82 -8.04
C PHE A 294 0.31 17.67 -8.89
N PRO A 295 -0.57 17.95 -9.87
CA PRO A 295 -1.15 16.89 -10.71
C PRO A 295 -0.09 16.08 -11.48
N PHE A 296 0.99 16.70 -11.96
CA PHE A 296 2.01 15.98 -12.75
C PHE A 296 2.88 15.09 -11.88
N LEU A 297 3.31 15.56 -10.71
CA LEU A 297 4.07 14.74 -9.76
C LEU A 297 3.22 13.59 -9.21
N ARG A 298 1.93 13.79 -8.97
CA ARG A 298 1.03 12.68 -8.60
C ARG A 298 0.97 11.63 -9.70
N ALA A 299 0.77 12.04 -10.95
CA ALA A 299 0.81 11.13 -12.09
C ALA A 299 2.17 10.41 -12.18
N SER A 300 3.26 11.13 -11.94
CA SER A 300 4.62 10.58 -11.94
C SER A 300 4.83 9.52 -10.86
N LEU A 301 4.31 9.74 -9.65
CA LEU A 301 4.38 8.76 -8.56
C LEU A 301 3.56 7.49 -8.88
N LEU A 302 2.39 7.63 -9.52
CA LEU A 302 1.60 6.49 -9.97
C LEU A 302 2.34 5.71 -11.08
N ALA A 303 2.87 6.40 -12.09
CA ALA A 303 3.67 5.80 -13.16
C ALA A 303 4.91 5.07 -12.60
N CYS A 304 5.62 5.70 -11.67
CA CYS A 304 6.74 5.11 -10.95
C CYS A 304 6.33 3.81 -10.25
N GLN A 305 5.25 3.83 -9.46
CA GLN A 305 4.77 2.62 -8.80
C GLN A 305 4.44 1.51 -9.79
N LEU A 306 3.74 1.82 -10.89
CA LEU A 306 3.34 0.87 -11.92
C LEU A 306 4.53 0.17 -12.60
N THR A 307 5.69 0.82 -12.66
CA THR A 307 6.93 0.24 -13.21
C THR A 307 7.76 -0.57 -12.21
N SER A 308 7.26 -0.81 -10.99
CA SER A 308 7.97 -1.54 -9.94
C SER A 308 8.55 -2.87 -10.43
N PRO A 309 9.84 -3.17 -10.14
CA PRO A 309 10.42 -4.49 -10.41
C PRO A 309 9.96 -5.54 -9.38
N LYS A 310 9.39 -5.09 -8.25
CA LYS A 310 8.89 -5.95 -7.18
C LYS A 310 7.36 -5.94 -7.16
N ILE A 311 6.78 -7.12 -7.30
CA ILE A 311 5.34 -7.35 -7.27
C ILE A 311 5.05 -8.32 -6.12
N VAL A 312 4.10 -7.99 -5.27
CA VAL A 312 3.65 -8.83 -4.15
C VAL A 312 2.13 -8.89 -4.21
N ASP A 313 1.57 -10.10 -4.33
CA ASP A 313 0.13 -10.34 -4.41
C ASP A 313 -0.57 -9.51 -5.51
N GLY A 314 0.05 -9.41 -6.70
CA GLY A 314 -0.47 -8.62 -7.83
C GLY A 314 -0.38 -7.10 -7.66
N THR A 315 0.19 -6.63 -6.55
CA THR A 315 0.38 -5.20 -6.24
C THR A 315 1.85 -4.81 -6.35
N ALA A 316 2.12 -3.69 -7.01
CA ALA A 316 3.45 -3.11 -7.09
C ALA A 316 3.98 -2.70 -5.70
N ARG A 317 5.28 -2.84 -5.48
CA ARG A 317 5.97 -2.49 -4.23
C ARG A 317 7.28 -1.77 -4.53
N LEU A 318 7.19 -0.51 -4.98
CA LEU A 318 8.35 0.37 -5.17
C LEU A 318 8.31 1.55 -4.19
N LEU A 319 7.19 2.26 -4.17
CA LEU A 319 6.92 3.39 -3.30
C LEU A 319 6.10 2.96 -2.08
N LEU A 320 6.34 3.63 -0.97
CA LEU A 320 5.66 3.46 0.32
C LEU A 320 5.05 4.79 0.74
N LYS A 321 4.03 4.75 1.60
CA LYS A 321 3.44 5.95 2.20
C LYS A 321 4.49 6.82 2.92
N SER A 322 5.45 6.19 3.59
CA SER A 322 6.55 6.89 4.27
C SER A 322 7.46 7.66 3.30
N ASP A 323 7.51 7.30 2.03
CA ASP A 323 8.23 8.08 1.02
C ASP A 323 7.52 9.41 0.78
N LEU A 324 6.20 9.39 0.59
CA LEU A 324 5.40 10.59 0.38
C LEU A 324 5.39 11.50 1.63
N ASP A 325 5.36 10.91 2.82
CA ASP A 325 5.45 11.68 4.06
C ASP A 325 6.80 12.39 4.20
N ARG A 326 7.92 11.80 3.72
CA ARG A 326 9.22 12.47 3.66
C ARG A 326 9.24 13.64 2.69
N LEU A 327 8.50 13.56 1.58
CA LEU A 327 8.38 14.64 0.61
C LEU A 327 7.59 15.85 1.13
N LYS A 328 6.83 15.73 2.23
CA LYS A 328 6.16 16.87 2.89
C LYS A 328 7.10 17.83 3.61
N GLY A 329 8.39 17.48 3.73
CA GLY A 329 9.38 18.33 4.40
C GLY A 329 9.62 19.64 3.64
N ALA A 330 9.63 20.76 4.38
CA ALA A 330 9.86 22.10 3.80
C ALA A 330 11.16 22.21 2.97
N ASN A 331 12.18 21.41 3.31
CA ASN A 331 13.48 21.40 2.63
C ASN A 331 13.43 20.81 1.21
N VAL A 332 12.41 20.00 0.88
CA VAL A 332 12.29 19.33 -0.43
C VAL A 332 11.29 20.06 -1.34
N ARG A 333 10.53 21.00 -0.79
CA ARG A 333 9.42 21.69 -1.46
C ARG A 333 9.82 22.39 -2.77
N GLN A 334 10.96 23.09 -2.79
CA GLN A 334 11.45 23.75 -4.01
C GLN A 334 11.81 22.73 -5.09
N ASN A 335 12.42 21.61 -4.72
CA ASN A 335 12.73 20.52 -5.66
C ASN A 335 11.45 19.89 -6.22
N LEU A 336 10.37 19.82 -5.43
CA LEU A 336 9.06 19.36 -5.90
C LEU A 336 8.43 20.34 -6.89
N LEU A 337 8.51 21.65 -6.62
CA LEU A 337 8.03 22.67 -7.56
C LEU A 337 8.80 22.63 -8.88
N GLN A 338 10.14 22.52 -8.82
CA GLN A 338 10.98 22.37 -9.99
C GLN A 338 10.61 21.10 -10.78
N ALA A 339 10.49 19.95 -10.11
CA ALA A 339 10.13 18.71 -10.77
C ALA A 339 8.71 18.74 -11.40
N GLU A 340 7.73 19.36 -10.74
CA GLU A 340 6.38 19.58 -11.29
C GLU A 340 6.46 20.41 -12.58
N GLN A 341 7.22 21.51 -12.59
CA GLN A 341 7.40 22.36 -13.76
C GLN A 341 8.10 21.63 -14.91
N MET A 342 9.13 20.83 -14.61
CA MET A 342 9.85 20.05 -15.61
C MET A 342 8.93 19.03 -16.30
N VAL A 343 8.11 18.32 -15.52
CA VAL A 343 7.15 17.35 -16.09
C VAL A 343 6.03 18.07 -16.84
N ALA A 344 5.55 19.21 -16.36
CA ALA A 344 4.56 20.02 -17.07
C ALA A 344 5.07 20.48 -18.44
N HIS A 345 6.33 20.93 -18.53
CA HIS A 345 6.94 21.34 -19.80
C HIS A 345 7.14 20.15 -20.75
N ALA A 346 7.61 19.01 -20.24
CA ALA A 346 7.74 17.79 -21.02
C ALA A 346 6.37 17.25 -21.51
N TYR A 347 5.31 17.44 -20.73
CA TYR A 347 3.94 17.14 -21.17
C TYR A 347 3.49 18.05 -22.31
N GLN A 348 3.86 19.34 -22.28
CA GLN A 348 3.57 20.25 -23.39
C GLN A 348 4.27 19.79 -24.68
N VAL A 349 5.54 19.40 -24.60
CA VAL A 349 6.28 18.82 -25.74
C VAL A 349 5.58 17.57 -26.30
N TYR A 350 5.05 16.72 -25.41
CA TYR A 350 4.24 15.56 -25.84
C TYR A 350 2.97 15.98 -26.60
N VAL A 351 2.25 16.99 -26.12
CA VAL A 351 1.07 17.54 -26.81
C VAL A 351 1.46 18.13 -28.17
N ASP A 352 2.50 18.96 -28.21
CA ASP A 352 2.97 19.65 -29.41
C ASP A 352 3.50 18.68 -30.47
N SER A 353 4.02 17.52 -30.04
CA SER A 353 4.43 16.43 -30.95
C SER A 353 3.26 15.75 -31.66
N GLY A 354 2.00 16.08 -31.33
CA GLY A 354 0.82 15.36 -31.82
C GLY A 354 0.59 14.05 -31.06
N LYS A 355 1.07 13.95 -29.80
CA LYS A 355 0.91 12.79 -28.92
C LYS A 355 1.50 11.49 -29.50
N THR A 356 2.70 11.56 -30.06
CA THR A 356 3.38 10.37 -30.59
C THR A 356 3.72 9.37 -29.48
N THR A 357 3.74 8.08 -29.82
CA THR A 357 4.11 7.00 -28.89
C THR A 357 5.56 7.12 -28.40
N VAL A 358 6.46 7.64 -29.23
CA VAL A 358 7.87 7.85 -28.86
C VAL A 358 8.00 8.88 -27.75
N VAL A 359 7.36 10.04 -27.91
CA VAL A 359 7.42 11.12 -26.90
C VAL A 359 6.62 10.73 -25.66
N GLN A 360 5.52 9.98 -25.80
CA GLN A 360 4.78 9.40 -24.68
C GLN A 360 5.68 8.52 -23.80
N ARG A 361 6.42 7.60 -24.43
CA ARG A 361 7.36 6.72 -23.74
C ARG A 361 8.44 7.49 -22.99
N ALA A 362 9.07 8.44 -23.68
CA ALA A 362 10.13 9.28 -23.11
C ALA A 362 9.61 10.07 -21.89
N LEU A 363 8.42 10.66 -22.00
CA LEU A 363 7.77 11.39 -20.90
C LEU A 363 7.48 10.47 -19.71
N GLY A 364 6.94 9.28 -19.97
CA GLY A 364 6.65 8.32 -18.90
C GLY A 364 7.93 7.84 -18.18
N LEU A 365 9.03 7.65 -18.91
CA LEU A 365 10.33 7.35 -18.31
C LEU A 365 10.87 8.53 -17.48
N MET A 366 10.76 9.76 -17.98
CA MET A 366 11.12 10.97 -17.22
C MET A 366 10.36 11.05 -15.89
N MET A 367 9.04 10.80 -15.91
CA MET A 367 8.20 10.76 -14.71
C MET A 367 8.70 9.72 -13.68
N VAL A 368 9.07 8.52 -14.12
CA VAL A 368 9.61 7.46 -13.27
C VAL A 368 10.97 7.87 -12.68
N ARG A 369 11.88 8.36 -13.53
CA ARG A 369 13.24 8.77 -13.13
C ARG A 369 13.21 9.89 -12.09
N LEU A 370 12.43 10.95 -12.33
CA LEU A 370 12.27 12.06 -11.37
C LEU A 370 11.67 11.59 -10.05
N SER A 371 10.66 10.73 -10.10
CA SER A 371 10.04 10.17 -8.88
C SER A 371 11.06 9.42 -8.03
N LEU A 372 11.91 8.59 -8.65
CA LEU A 372 12.95 7.82 -7.97
C LEU A 372 14.04 8.69 -7.33
N ILE A 373 14.46 9.78 -8.00
CA ILE A 373 15.39 10.78 -7.44
C ILE A 373 14.76 11.45 -6.22
N LEU A 374 13.51 11.90 -6.33
CA LEU A 374 12.83 12.62 -5.24
C LEU A 374 12.71 11.77 -3.97
N VAL A 375 12.38 10.48 -4.11
CA VAL A 375 12.23 9.56 -2.96
C VAL A 375 13.56 8.89 -2.52
N LYS A 376 14.67 9.18 -3.23
CA LYS A 376 16.00 8.60 -3.02
C LYS A 376 16.02 7.06 -3.14
N LYS A 377 15.43 6.54 -4.22
CA LYS A 377 15.32 5.09 -4.52
C LYS A 377 15.86 4.72 -5.90
N GLU A 378 16.83 5.47 -6.41
CA GLU A 378 17.48 5.29 -7.71
C GLU A 378 17.99 3.86 -7.91
N LYS A 379 18.53 3.24 -6.83
CA LYS A 379 19.01 1.84 -6.83
C LYS A 379 17.93 0.79 -7.07
N LEU A 380 16.65 1.15 -6.89
CA LEU A 380 15.51 0.27 -7.14
C LEU A 380 14.90 0.48 -8.53
N GLY A 381 15.40 1.45 -9.29
CA GLY A 381 15.03 1.68 -10.68
C GLY A 381 15.55 0.56 -11.60
N ARG A 382 14.95 0.44 -12.79
CA ARG A 382 15.33 -0.57 -13.79
C ARG A 382 16.57 -0.18 -14.60
N GLU A 383 16.92 1.11 -14.60
CA GLU A 383 18.02 1.67 -15.39
C GLU A 383 19.32 1.81 -14.57
N LYS A 384 20.44 2.00 -15.26
CA LYS A 384 21.75 2.22 -14.63
C LYS A 384 21.73 3.50 -13.78
N LEU A 385 22.53 3.54 -12.71
CA LEU A 385 22.60 4.67 -11.79
C LEU A 385 22.98 6.00 -12.45
N GLU A 386 23.71 5.95 -13.57
CA GLU A 386 24.11 7.12 -14.35
C GLU A 386 22.92 7.92 -14.90
N VAL A 387 21.77 7.29 -15.09
CA VAL A 387 20.53 7.93 -15.53
C VAL A 387 19.97 8.89 -14.47
N TYR A 388 20.24 8.64 -13.18
CA TYR A 388 19.63 9.37 -12.06
C TYR A 388 20.56 10.43 -11.44
N ARG A 389 21.55 10.94 -12.20
CA ARG A 389 22.56 11.89 -11.69
C ARG A 389 21.95 13.17 -11.09
N SER A 390 21.04 13.80 -11.82
CA SER A 390 20.31 14.98 -11.37
C SER A 390 18.97 15.12 -12.12
N PRO A 391 18.01 15.91 -11.59
CA PRO A 391 16.78 16.23 -12.31
C PRO A 391 17.05 16.81 -13.71
N GLU A 392 18.05 17.69 -13.83
CA GLU A 392 18.43 18.34 -15.09
C GLU A 392 18.95 17.31 -16.11
N HIS A 393 19.76 16.35 -15.67
CA HIS A 393 20.23 15.27 -16.52
C HIS A 393 19.06 14.41 -17.04
N VAL A 394 18.06 14.14 -16.20
CA VAL A 394 16.85 13.42 -16.62
C VAL A 394 16.07 14.18 -17.69
N ALA A 395 15.99 15.51 -17.61
CA ALA A 395 15.35 16.33 -18.66
C ALA A 395 16.14 16.33 -19.97
N GLN A 396 17.48 16.33 -19.92
CA GLN A 396 18.32 16.18 -21.12
C GLN A 396 18.11 14.82 -21.80
N LEU A 397 18.01 13.74 -21.01
CA LEU A 397 17.69 12.41 -21.53
C LEU A 397 16.31 12.38 -22.20
N PHE A 398 15.30 13.02 -21.60
CA PHE A 398 13.98 13.16 -22.24
C PHE A 398 14.08 13.87 -23.60
N ALA A 399 14.79 15.00 -23.68
CA ALA A 399 14.95 15.74 -24.93
C ALA A 399 15.63 14.88 -26.02
N THR A 400 16.64 14.10 -25.63
CA THR A 400 17.36 13.18 -26.53
C THR A 400 16.47 12.02 -27.00
N GLU A 401 15.73 11.41 -26.08
CA GLU A 401 14.82 10.29 -26.37
C GLU A 401 13.61 10.72 -27.22
N ALA A 402 13.14 11.95 -27.02
CA ALA A 402 12.06 12.54 -27.80
C ALA A 402 12.46 12.87 -29.25
N THR A 403 13.76 13.09 -29.52
CA THR A 403 14.29 13.51 -30.83
C THR A 403 14.90 12.36 -31.66
N ASN A 404 15.51 11.35 -31.02
CA ASN A 404 16.38 10.36 -31.69
C ASN A 404 15.71 9.24 -32.53
N SER A 405 14.41 9.31 -32.89
CA SER A 405 13.78 8.25 -33.71
C SER A 405 13.56 8.57 -35.19
N ALA A 406 14.07 9.68 -35.72
CA ALA A 406 14.10 9.88 -37.18
C ALA A 406 15.13 8.98 -37.91
N ALA A 407 16.03 8.28 -37.20
CA ALA A 407 17.20 7.62 -37.79
C ALA A 407 17.28 6.09 -37.62
N SER A 408 16.21 5.40 -37.20
CA SER A 408 16.25 3.93 -37.08
C SER A 408 15.61 3.21 -38.28
N ALA A 409 16.18 3.45 -39.46
CA ALA A 409 15.98 2.63 -40.66
C ALA A 409 17.25 2.60 -41.52
N SER A 410 18.35 2.04 -41.00
CA SER A 410 19.22 1.08 -41.69
C SER A 410 20.49 0.86 -40.86
N ALA A 411 20.92 -0.40 -40.77
CA ALA A 411 22.18 -0.76 -40.15
C ALA A 411 23.30 -0.75 -41.21
N ALA A 412 24.44 -0.11 -40.93
CA ALA A 412 25.76 -0.55 -41.39
C ALA A 412 26.87 0.20 -40.65
N LYS A 413 27.90 -0.54 -40.24
CA LYS A 413 29.18 -0.03 -39.70
C LYS A 413 29.89 0.87 -40.73
N ALA A 414 30.51 1.95 -40.27
CA ALA A 414 31.83 2.40 -40.75
C ALA A 414 32.43 3.44 -39.79
N ASP A 415 33.76 3.47 -39.76
CA ASP A 415 34.67 4.26 -38.95
C ASP A 415 34.48 5.78 -38.98
N GLY A 416 35.01 6.42 -37.93
CA GLY A 416 34.92 7.84 -37.70
C GLY A 416 35.68 8.75 -38.67
N LYS A 417 35.18 9.97 -38.80
CA LYS A 417 35.97 11.20 -38.79
C LYS A 417 35.05 12.41 -38.56
N ASP A 418 35.66 13.45 -38.00
CA ASP A 418 35.12 14.72 -37.51
C ASP A 418 34.02 15.37 -38.36
N SER A 419 32.98 15.89 -37.69
CA SER A 419 32.20 17.03 -38.17
C SER A 419 31.67 17.84 -36.98
N GLU A 420 32.30 19.01 -36.80
CA GLU A 420 31.81 20.31 -36.33
C GLU A 420 30.69 20.34 -35.26
N GLU A 421 31.08 20.72 -34.04
CA GLU A 421 30.18 21.20 -32.99
C GLU A 421 29.52 22.53 -33.41
N GLU A 422 28.20 22.52 -33.59
CA GLU A 422 27.41 23.76 -33.45
C GLU A 422 27.46 24.22 -31.98
N PRO A 423 27.54 25.55 -31.73
CA PRO A 423 27.86 26.05 -30.40
C PRO A 423 26.72 25.78 -29.42
N ALA A 424 27.06 25.13 -28.31
CA ALA A 424 26.20 25.06 -27.15
C ALA A 424 25.82 26.47 -26.69
N LEU A 425 24.51 26.73 -26.59
CA LEU A 425 23.97 27.98 -26.06
C LEU A 425 24.39 28.12 -24.58
N ASP A 426 25.33 29.03 -24.30
CA ASP A 426 25.84 29.31 -22.96
C ASP A 426 24.77 30.04 -22.11
N LEU A 427 24.03 29.25 -21.33
CA LEU A 427 22.98 29.72 -20.41
C LEU A 427 23.53 30.37 -19.12
N LEU A 428 24.85 30.38 -18.88
CA LEU A 428 25.45 30.96 -17.68
C LEU A 428 25.95 32.40 -17.90
N GLY A 429 26.19 32.81 -19.15
CA GLY A 429 26.64 34.17 -19.49
C GLY A 429 25.60 35.28 -19.34
N ALA A 430 24.32 34.94 -19.11
CA ALA A 430 23.21 35.90 -19.05
C ALA A 430 22.85 36.39 -17.63
N LEU A 431 23.43 35.80 -16.58
CA LEU A 431 23.14 36.14 -15.18
C LEU A 431 24.11 37.17 -14.64
N SER A 432 23.61 38.11 -13.83
CA SER A 432 24.44 39.13 -13.18
C SER A 432 25.40 38.52 -12.14
N VAL A 433 26.42 39.27 -11.73
CA VAL A 433 27.42 38.78 -10.75
C VAL A 433 26.74 38.45 -9.41
N GLY A 434 25.73 39.23 -9.01
CA GLY A 434 24.93 38.99 -7.82
C GLY A 434 24.06 37.73 -7.92
N GLU A 435 23.45 37.48 -9.09
CA GLU A 435 22.64 36.28 -9.34
C GLU A 435 23.50 35.00 -9.36
N GLN A 436 24.68 35.07 -9.98
CA GLN A 436 25.66 33.98 -9.95
C GLN A 436 26.14 33.69 -8.52
N ALA A 437 26.41 34.73 -7.73
CA ALA A 437 26.81 34.57 -6.33
C ALA A 437 25.68 34.03 -5.45
N LEU A 438 24.42 34.38 -5.72
CA LEU A 438 23.26 33.85 -5.02
C LEU A 438 23.08 32.34 -5.29
N LEU A 439 23.31 31.91 -6.54
CA LEU A 439 23.33 30.48 -6.92
C LEU A 439 24.43 29.69 -6.19
N GLN A 440 25.58 30.31 -5.94
CA GLN A 440 26.68 29.72 -5.18
C GLN A 440 26.42 29.71 -3.66
N ASN A 441 25.61 30.64 -3.15
CA ASN A 441 25.29 30.82 -1.73
C ASN A 441 23.86 30.38 -1.40
N LYS A 442 23.56 29.09 -1.63
CA LYS A 442 22.23 28.45 -1.46
C LYS A 442 21.58 28.60 -0.07
N HIS A 443 22.32 29.06 0.93
CA HIS A 443 21.78 29.35 2.26
C HIS A 443 20.97 30.64 2.31
N LEU A 444 21.20 31.58 1.37
CA LEU A 444 20.42 32.80 1.20
C LEU A 444 19.12 32.50 0.43
N LYS A 445 17.98 32.78 1.06
CA LYS A 445 16.63 32.50 0.55
C LYS A 445 15.77 33.71 0.85
N LYS A 446 15.02 34.16 -0.15
CA LYS A 446 14.08 35.28 0.01
C LYS A 446 13.15 35.02 1.21
N ASP A 447 12.95 36.04 2.02
CA ASP A 447 12.24 36.03 3.31
C ASP A 447 12.87 35.14 4.40
N GLY A 448 14.07 34.62 4.15
CA GLY A 448 14.87 33.89 5.13
C GLY A 448 15.41 34.80 6.22
N ARG A 449 15.65 34.23 7.41
CA ARG A 449 16.17 34.97 8.58
C ARG A 449 17.64 34.70 8.79
N TYR A 450 18.40 35.77 9.01
CA TYR A 450 19.85 35.73 9.09
C TYR A 450 20.38 36.55 10.26
N VAL A 451 21.51 36.11 10.79
CA VAL A 451 22.31 36.81 11.80
C VAL A 451 23.71 37.04 11.25
N HIS A 452 24.33 38.11 11.70
CA HIS A 452 25.68 38.50 11.30
C HIS A 452 26.52 38.84 12.54
N ALA A 453 27.82 38.58 12.49
CA ALA A 453 28.71 38.79 13.63
C ALA A 453 28.76 40.26 14.08
N ASP A 454 28.70 41.18 13.12
CA ASP A 454 28.74 42.63 13.38
C ASP A 454 27.41 43.16 13.96
N TYR A 455 26.35 42.34 13.95
CA TYR A 455 25.03 42.68 14.47
C TYR A 455 24.50 41.55 15.39
N PRO A 456 25.16 41.27 16.51
CA PRO A 456 24.91 40.07 17.31
C PRO A 456 23.49 39.97 17.88
N GLU A 457 22.82 41.12 18.07
CA GLU A 457 21.49 41.21 18.66
C GLU A 457 20.36 41.36 17.62
N LYS A 458 20.69 41.44 16.32
CA LYS A 458 19.72 41.73 15.26
C LYS A 458 19.46 40.49 14.41
N ILE A 459 18.20 40.30 14.08
CA ILE A 459 17.75 39.29 13.10
C ILE A 459 17.29 40.04 11.85
N PHE A 460 17.91 39.74 10.72
CA PHE A 460 17.58 40.34 9.44
C PHE A 460 16.80 39.37 8.57
N VAL A 461 15.98 39.91 7.69
CA VAL A 461 15.24 39.20 6.66
C VAL A 461 15.86 39.52 5.31
N PHE A 462 16.27 38.51 4.55
CA PHE A 462 16.77 38.72 3.20
C PHE A 462 15.60 39.02 2.25
N THR A 463 15.56 40.21 1.65
CA THR A 463 14.43 40.69 0.84
C THR A 463 14.64 40.53 -0.67
N GLY A 464 15.89 40.43 -1.14
CA GLY A 464 16.24 40.21 -2.54
C GLY A 464 17.61 40.77 -2.90
N LEU A 465 17.90 40.83 -4.21
CA LEU A 465 19.06 41.54 -4.74
C LEU A 465 18.65 42.95 -5.18
N GLU A 466 19.49 43.94 -4.89
CA GLU A 466 19.41 45.31 -5.35
C GLU A 466 20.77 45.70 -5.93
N ASN A 467 20.85 45.99 -7.23
CA ASN A 467 22.11 46.29 -7.93
C ASN A 467 23.23 45.26 -7.67
N ASP A 468 22.91 43.97 -7.76
CA ASP A 468 23.79 42.83 -7.46
C ASP A 468 24.22 42.66 -5.99
N GLU A 469 23.77 43.53 -5.09
CA GLU A 469 23.98 43.40 -3.64
C GLU A 469 22.77 42.76 -2.95
N ALA A 470 23.00 41.91 -1.96
CA ALA A 470 21.95 41.29 -1.16
C ALA A 470 21.40 42.26 -0.13
N GLN A 471 20.08 42.48 -0.16
CA GLN A 471 19.36 43.34 0.77
C GLN A 471 18.87 42.55 1.99
N PHE A 472 19.30 42.96 3.18
CA PHE A 472 18.91 42.40 4.47
C PHE A 472 18.22 43.45 5.34
N VAL A 473 16.99 43.19 5.78
CA VAL A 473 16.16 44.13 6.55
C VAL A 473 15.92 43.63 7.96
N HIS A 474 16.32 44.42 8.96
CA HIS A 474 15.97 44.19 10.37
C HIS A 474 14.82 45.11 10.78
N THR A 475 13.78 44.53 11.37
CA THR A 475 12.66 45.31 11.94
C THR A 475 12.71 45.21 13.47
N PRO A 476 13.04 46.29 14.19
CA PRO A 476 13.02 46.29 15.65
C PRO A 476 11.58 46.23 16.19
N LEU A 477 11.42 45.84 17.46
CA LEU A 477 10.10 45.82 18.14
C LEU A 477 9.44 47.20 18.17
N TYR A 478 10.25 48.25 18.26
CA TYR A 478 9.85 49.65 18.27
C TYR A 478 10.83 50.42 17.38
N GLY A 479 10.32 51.21 16.43
CA GLY A 479 11.14 52.01 15.51
C GLY A 479 10.99 51.62 14.05
N SER A 480 11.81 52.23 13.19
CA SER A 480 11.81 52.03 11.74
C SER A 480 12.71 50.87 11.30
N PRO A 481 12.40 50.18 10.17
CA PRO A 481 13.25 49.12 9.63
C PRO A 481 14.63 49.62 9.24
N GLU A 482 15.66 48.83 9.53
CA GLU A 482 17.04 49.06 9.11
C GLU A 482 17.39 48.13 7.95
N THR A 483 17.99 48.67 6.88
CA THR A 483 18.37 47.91 5.68
C THR A 483 19.89 47.90 5.52
N VAL A 484 20.45 46.72 5.23
CA VAL A 484 21.87 46.51 4.96
C VAL A 484 22.01 45.89 3.58
N LEU A 485 22.76 46.54 2.70
CA LEU A 485 23.16 46.01 1.40
C LEU A 485 24.52 45.32 1.54
N VAL A 486 24.64 44.13 0.95
CA VAL A 486 25.79 43.26 1.13
C VAL A 486 26.33 42.85 -0.23
N PRO A 487 27.61 43.08 -0.54
CA PRO A 487 28.17 42.67 -1.81
C PRO A 487 28.34 41.13 -1.91
N PRO A 488 28.40 40.57 -3.15
CA PRO A 488 28.46 39.13 -3.42
C PRO A 488 29.52 38.32 -2.65
N ASP A 489 30.69 38.91 -2.41
CA ASP A 489 31.83 38.29 -1.72
C ASP A 489 31.55 38.04 -0.22
N LEU A 490 30.58 38.77 0.35
CA LEU A 490 30.27 38.73 1.78
C LEU A 490 29.04 37.87 2.14
N PHE A 491 28.37 37.27 1.16
CA PHE A 491 27.17 36.43 1.37
C PHE A 491 27.39 35.29 2.38
N ARG A 492 28.61 34.73 2.43
CA ARG A 492 28.98 33.64 3.35
C ARG A 492 29.00 34.04 4.82
N LYS A 493 29.13 35.33 5.14
CA LYS A 493 29.19 35.81 6.53
C LYS A 493 27.81 35.82 7.21
N TRP A 494 26.73 35.79 6.43
CA TRP A 494 25.36 35.80 6.90
C TRP A 494 24.85 34.39 7.19
N LYS A 495 24.55 34.09 8.46
CA LYS A 495 24.18 32.74 8.91
C LYS A 495 22.68 32.63 9.12
N ALA A 496 22.06 31.60 8.55
CA ALA A 496 20.62 31.37 8.71
C ALA A 496 20.26 31.07 10.18
N THR A 497 19.16 31.64 10.67
CA THR A 497 18.65 31.41 12.02
C THR A 497 17.20 30.95 12.03
N ARG A 498 16.83 30.13 13.02
CA ARG A 498 15.45 29.69 13.27
C ARG A 498 14.74 30.53 14.32
N LEU A 499 15.44 31.50 14.91
CA LEU A 499 14.84 32.34 15.94
C LEU A 499 13.63 33.09 15.35
N PRO A 500 12.49 33.12 16.07
CA PRO A 500 11.36 33.91 15.68
C PRO A 500 11.73 35.40 15.72
N LEU A 501 11.20 36.18 14.78
CA LEU A 501 11.24 37.63 14.91
C LEU A 501 10.39 38.00 16.13
N PRO A 502 10.96 38.76 17.08
CA PRO A 502 10.18 39.29 18.18
C PRO A 502 8.98 40.08 17.63
N ARG A 503 7.78 39.80 18.15
CA ARG A 503 6.56 40.53 17.80
C ARG A 503 5.75 40.81 19.05
N VAL A 504 5.11 41.97 19.08
CA VAL A 504 4.11 42.29 20.10
C VAL A 504 2.83 41.54 19.75
N LEU A 505 2.34 40.69 20.67
CA LEU A 505 1.04 40.03 20.49
C LEU A 505 -0.09 41.01 20.78
N ALA A 506 -1.17 40.94 19.99
CA ALA A 506 -2.39 41.65 20.28
C ALA A 506 -2.98 41.15 21.62
N LYS A 507 -3.60 42.04 22.39
CA LYS A 507 -4.05 41.79 23.78
C LYS A 507 -5.06 40.64 23.85
N ASP A 508 -5.96 40.61 22.90
CA ASP A 508 -6.97 39.60 22.61
C ASP A 508 -6.37 38.22 22.29
N ALA A 509 -5.29 38.17 21.51
CA ALA A 509 -4.58 36.92 21.23
C ALA A 509 -3.85 36.36 22.48
N ALA A 510 -3.33 37.24 23.33
CA ALA A 510 -2.67 36.84 24.58
C ALA A 510 -3.67 36.27 25.60
N GLU A 511 -4.85 36.89 25.75
CA GLU A 511 -5.91 36.42 26.66
C GLU A 511 -6.46 35.04 26.27
N GLY A 512 -6.49 34.71 24.98
CA GLY A 512 -6.92 33.39 24.48
C GLY A 512 -5.94 32.25 24.79
N LEU A 513 -4.67 32.57 25.10
CA LEU A 513 -3.62 31.60 25.40
C LEU A 513 -3.42 31.37 26.91
N MET A 514 -4.23 32.01 27.75
CA MET A 514 -4.14 31.89 29.20
C MET A 514 -4.62 30.52 29.71
N TYR A 515 -4.03 30.07 30.82
CA TYR A 515 -4.29 28.78 31.48
C TYR A 515 -5.79 28.45 31.62
N GLY A 516 -6.59 29.41 32.09
CA GLY A 516 -8.02 29.21 32.38
C GLY A 516 -8.90 28.94 31.15
N LYS A 517 -8.38 29.13 29.93
CA LYS A 517 -9.11 28.86 28.68
C LYS A 517 -8.60 27.63 27.93
N SER A 518 -7.64 26.89 28.50
CA SER A 518 -7.11 25.67 27.89
C SER A 518 -8.08 24.50 28.02
N SER A 519 -8.68 24.08 26.90
CA SER A 519 -9.56 22.91 26.85
C SER A 519 -8.85 21.61 27.25
N VAL A 520 -7.55 21.49 26.94
CA VAL A 520 -6.74 20.32 27.30
C VAL A 520 -6.62 20.16 28.81
N LEU A 521 -6.46 21.27 29.53
CA LEU A 521 -6.31 21.26 30.99
C LEU A 521 -7.65 21.03 31.68
N ALA A 522 -8.73 21.65 31.17
CA ALA A 522 -10.08 21.39 31.67
C ALA A 522 -10.48 19.90 31.52
N GLU A 523 -10.10 19.26 30.41
CA GLU A 523 -10.31 17.82 30.23
C GLU A 523 -9.47 16.96 31.21
N ALA A 524 -8.22 17.35 31.46
CA ALA A 524 -7.35 16.65 32.40
C ALA A 524 -7.86 16.75 33.85
N GLU A 525 -8.36 17.92 34.25
CA GLU A 525 -8.98 18.16 35.55
C GLU A 525 -10.23 17.27 35.74
N LEU A 526 -11.12 17.23 34.74
CA LEU A 526 -12.32 16.40 34.78
C LEU A 526 -12.02 14.89 34.90
N LEU A 527 -10.98 14.41 34.19
CA LEU A 527 -10.54 13.02 34.29
C LEU A 527 -9.98 12.69 35.68
N ALA A 528 -9.21 13.61 36.27
CA ALA A 528 -8.64 13.44 37.60
C ALA A 528 -9.74 13.39 38.68
N GLU A 529 -10.74 14.27 38.61
CA GLU A 529 -11.91 14.24 39.49
C GLU A 529 -12.65 12.91 39.39
N ALA A 530 -12.92 12.44 38.16
CA ALA A 530 -13.62 11.17 37.94
C ALA A 530 -12.84 9.97 38.53
N GLN A 531 -11.50 9.97 38.39
CA GLN A 531 -10.64 8.92 38.90
C GLN A 531 -10.62 8.90 40.44
N GLN A 532 -10.54 10.08 41.06
CA GLN A 532 -10.62 10.22 42.52
C GLN A 532 -11.98 9.77 43.05
N MET A 533 -13.06 10.12 42.34
CA MET A 533 -14.41 9.75 42.73
C MET A 533 -14.63 8.22 42.65
N LEU A 534 -14.17 7.57 41.58
CA LEU A 534 -14.23 6.11 41.47
C LEU A 534 -13.48 5.42 42.61
N PHE A 535 -12.31 5.94 42.98
CA PHE A 535 -11.50 5.40 44.06
C PHE A 535 -12.21 5.50 45.42
N LYS A 536 -12.80 6.66 45.74
CA LYS A 536 -13.58 6.84 46.97
C LYS A 536 -14.78 5.90 47.01
N LEU A 537 -15.57 5.80 45.93
CA LEU A 537 -16.71 4.87 45.87
C LEU A 537 -16.29 3.42 46.03
N TYR A 538 -15.14 3.03 45.48
CA TYR A 538 -14.59 1.70 45.68
C TYR A 538 -14.24 1.44 47.15
N GLN A 539 -13.59 2.40 47.82
CA GLN A 539 -13.26 2.29 49.24
C GLN A 539 -14.53 2.19 50.11
N ASP A 540 -15.54 3.02 49.84
CA ASP A 540 -16.77 3.06 50.64
C ASP A 540 -17.62 1.78 50.49
N HIS A 541 -17.63 1.17 49.29
CA HIS A 541 -18.53 0.05 48.99
C HIS A 541 -17.89 -1.35 48.99
N ASN A 542 -16.59 -1.50 48.74
CA ASN A 542 -15.95 -2.82 48.68
C ASN A 542 -15.14 -3.18 49.94
N SER A 543 -14.82 -2.21 50.81
CA SER A 543 -13.93 -2.44 51.96
C SER A 543 -14.50 -3.39 53.02
N GLY A 544 -15.83 -3.55 53.11
CA GLY A 544 -16.48 -4.50 54.02
C GLY A 544 -16.72 -5.89 53.42
N ASP A 545 -17.18 -5.96 52.17
CA ASP A 545 -17.61 -7.23 51.54
C ASP A 545 -16.44 -8.07 51.00
N SER A 546 -15.30 -7.44 50.67
CA SER A 546 -14.14 -8.13 50.09
C SER A 546 -13.45 -9.08 51.07
N ALA A 547 -13.56 -8.85 52.38
CA ALA A 547 -12.99 -9.72 53.42
C ALA A 547 -13.73 -11.06 53.54
N ALA A 548 -14.93 -11.15 52.97
CA ALA A 548 -15.78 -12.33 52.95
C ALA A 548 -15.71 -13.10 51.63
N LEU A 549 -14.64 -12.88 50.85
CA LEU A 549 -14.36 -13.53 49.57
C LEU A 549 -13.00 -14.23 49.59
N ASP A 550 -12.98 -15.49 49.21
CA ASP A 550 -11.76 -16.27 49.03
C ASP A 550 -11.29 -16.13 47.58
N ILE A 551 -10.16 -15.46 47.39
CA ILE A 551 -9.59 -15.23 46.06
C ILE A 551 -8.57 -16.33 45.76
N VAL A 552 -8.90 -17.16 44.77
CA VAL A 552 -8.05 -18.26 44.30
C VAL A 552 -7.36 -17.83 43.00
N THR A 553 -6.11 -17.40 43.16
CA THR A 553 -5.23 -17.01 42.06
C THR A 553 -4.95 -18.23 41.15
N PRO A 554 -5.01 -18.10 39.81
CA PRO A 554 -5.06 -16.84 39.07
C PRO A 554 -6.45 -16.30 38.74
N THR A 555 -7.58 -16.98 39.05
CA THR A 555 -8.87 -16.52 38.49
C THR A 555 -10.18 -16.74 39.21
N ASN A 556 -10.25 -17.55 40.26
CA ASN A 556 -11.55 -17.83 40.85
C ASN A 556 -11.75 -16.98 42.08
N ILE A 557 -13.00 -16.60 42.32
CA ILE A 557 -13.41 -15.95 43.55
C ILE A 557 -14.60 -16.72 44.12
N TYR A 558 -14.47 -17.12 45.38
CA TYR A 558 -15.48 -17.85 46.13
C TYR A 558 -15.97 -16.99 47.28
N THR A 559 -17.18 -17.25 47.76
CA THR A 559 -17.67 -16.67 49.00
C THR A 559 -17.09 -17.40 50.21
N SER A 560 -16.54 -16.70 51.19
CA SER A 560 -16.07 -17.32 52.45
C SER A 560 -17.24 -17.55 53.42
N ILE A 561 -18.31 -16.77 53.30
CA ILE A 561 -19.53 -16.85 54.13
C ILE A 561 -20.79 -16.91 53.25
N SER A 562 -21.94 -17.14 53.88
CA SER A 562 -23.23 -17.12 53.17
C SER A 562 -23.75 -15.69 52.99
N PHE A 563 -24.21 -15.35 51.79
CA PHE A 563 -24.82 -14.06 51.47
C PHE A 563 -26.29 -14.22 51.10
N PRO A 564 -27.21 -13.41 51.70
CA PRO A 564 -28.57 -13.28 51.18
C PRO A 564 -28.56 -12.68 49.76
N ALA A 565 -29.65 -12.88 49.00
CA ALA A 565 -29.79 -12.30 47.66
C ALA A 565 -29.63 -10.76 47.70
N GLN A 566 -28.96 -10.19 46.70
CA GLN A 566 -28.71 -8.75 46.50
C GLN A 566 -27.88 -8.05 47.59
N LYS A 567 -27.20 -8.81 48.47
CA LYS A 567 -26.37 -8.25 49.54
C LYS A 567 -24.91 -8.06 49.16
N LEU A 568 -24.32 -8.99 48.42
CA LEU A 568 -22.95 -8.87 47.95
C LEU A 568 -22.89 -7.87 46.79
N LYS A 569 -22.11 -6.80 46.95
CA LYS A 569 -21.93 -5.75 45.94
C LYS A 569 -20.46 -5.57 45.62
N LEU A 570 -20.12 -5.65 44.34
CA LEU A 570 -18.76 -5.40 43.87
C LEU A 570 -18.77 -4.18 42.94
N VAL A 571 -18.03 -3.16 43.34
CA VAL A 571 -17.74 -1.95 42.56
C VAL A 571 -16.40 -2.11 41.83
N PRO A 572 -16.25 -1.66 40.58
CA PRO A 572 -14.98 -1.71 39.86
C PRO A 572 -14.00 -0.65 40.36
N LEU A 573 -12.71 -0.97 40.32
CA LEU A 573 -11.62 0.00 40.39
C LEU A 573 -10.69 -0.15 39.19
N ALA A 574 -10.55 0.90 38.39
CA ALA A 574 -9.81 0.87 37.14
C ALA A 574 -9.16 2.22 36.83
N ILE A 575 -8.23 2.19 35.88
CA ILE A 575 -7.66 3.38 35.26
C ILE A 575 -8.68 3.90 34.23
N LEU A 576 -9.09 5.16 34.39
CA LEU A 576 -10.02 5.83 33.50
C LEU A 576 -9.30 6.43 32.29
N SER A 577 -9.94 6.35 31.13
CA SER A 577 -9.46 6.97 29.89
C SER A 577 -10.62 7.41 29.01
N LYS A 578 -10.37 8.40 28.15
CA LYS A 578 -11.37 8.87 27.17
C LYS A 578 -11.52 7.83 26.05
N PRO A 579 -12.72 7.33 25.77
CA PRO A 579 -12.94 6.39 24.68
C PRO A 579 -12.79 7.06 23.32
N LYS A 580 -12.32 6.30 22.31
CA LYS A 580 -12.34 6.75 20.91
C LYS A 580 -13.77 6.85 20.36
N ASP A 581 -14.68 6.03 20.87
CA ASP A 581 -16.09 5.99 20.51
C ASP A 581 -16.93 5.58 21.73
N ALA A 582 -17.67 6.53 22.30
CA ALA A 582 -18.47 6.31 23.51
C ALA A 582 -19.70 5.43 23.28
N SER A 583 -20.15 5.26 22.03
CA SER A 583 -21.35 4.48 21.69
C SER A 583 -21.14 2.97 21.74
N LYS A 584 -19.88 2.53 21.69
CA LYS A 584 -19.48 1.11 21.65
C LYS A 584 -19.04 0.56 23.00
N LEU A 585 -19.08 1.36 24.06
CA LEU A 585 -18.65 0.95 25.40
C LEU A 585 -19.71 0.05 26.05
N THR A 586 -19.31 -1.16 26.44
CA THR A 586 -20.15 -2.09 27.22
C THR A 586 -20.00 -1.89 28.73
N LEU A 587 -18.82 -1.48 29.20
CA LEU A 587 -18.50 -1.14 30.59
C LEU A 587 -17.84 0.23 30.63
N PHE A 588 -18.42 1.17 31.37
CA PHE A 588 -17.96 2.55 31.46
C PHE A 588 -18.43 3.20 32.76
N VAL A 589 -17.88 4.37 33.07
CA VAL A 589 -18.42 5.25 34.12
C VAL A 589 -18.81 6.59 33.51
N GLU A 590 -19.83 7.22 34.06
CA GLU A 590 -20.30 8.53 33.63
C GLU A 590 -20.15 9.54 34.78
N TRP A 591 -19.42 10.62 34.53
CA TRP A 591 -19.15 11.69 35.49
C TRP A 591 -19.32 13.05 34.82
N LYS A 592 -20.15 13.93 35.41
CA LYS A 592 -20.48 15.27 34.89
C LYS A 592 -20.77 15.29 33.37
N GLY A 593 -21.51 14.28 32.87
CA GLY A 593 -21.91 14.14 31.47
C GLY A 593 -20.85 13.53 30.53
N ALA A 594 -19.64 13.26 31.01
CA ALA A 594 -18.58 12.59 30.25
C ALA A 594 -18.53 11.09 30.57
N LYS A 595 -18.36 10.26 29.53
CA LYS A 595 -18.17 8.81 29.66
C LYS A 595 -16.70 8.43 29.62
N PHE A 596 -16.25 7.67 30.60
CA PHE A 596 -14.88 7.17 30.69
C PHE A 596 -14.84 5.65 30.59
N GLN A 597 -13.88 5.16 29.81
CA GLN A 597 -13.61 3.74 29.66
C GLN A 597 -12.85 3.21 30.88
N LEU A 598 -13.31 2.07 31.40
CA LEU A 598 -12.67 1.35 32.51
C LEU A 598 -11.56 0.44 31.98
N SER A 599 -10.31 0.67 32.39
CA SER A 599 -9.19 -0.24 32.12
C SER A 599 -8.73 -0.93 33.42
N PRO A 600 -8.84 -2.27 33.53
CA PRO A 600 -8.42 -3.00 34.72
C PRO A 600 -6.93 -2.76 35.06
N PRO A 601 -6.55 -2.81 36.35
CA PRO A 601 -5.14 -2.78 36.75
C PRO A 601 -4.37 -3.95 36.11
N LYS A 602 -3.15 -3.68 35.62
CA LYS A 602 -2.30 -4.68 34.95
C LYS A 602 -1.33 -5.40 35.90
N SER A 603 -1.21 -4.97 37.16
CA SER A 603 -0.29 -5.57 38.12
C SER A 603 -0.92 -6.77 38.82
N THR A 604 -0.09 -7.76 39.18
CA THR A 604 -0.48 -8.88 40.07
C THR A 604 -0.58 -8.44 41.53
N GLU A 605 -0.21 -7.20 41.85
CA GLU A 605 -0.16 -6.65 43.20
C GLU A 605 -1.51 -6.14 43.69
N VAL A 606 -2.43 -5.81 42.78
CA VAL A 606 -3.74 -5.23 43.12
C VAL A 606 -4.85 -6.15 42.61
N ILE A 607 -5.64 -6.69 43.53
CA ILE A 607 -6.80 -7.51 43.21
C ILE A 607 -8.07 -6.68 43.38
N VAL A 608 -8.88 -6.65 42.32
CA VAL A 608 -10.17 -5.96 42.28
C VAL A 608 -11.24 -7.01 42.00
N PRO A 609 -12.01 -7.46 43.02
CA PRO A 609 -12.97 -8.57 42.91
C PRO A 609 -13.93 -8.49 41.72
N PHE A 610 -14.34 -7.28 41.34
CA PHE A 610 -15.20 -7.03 40.19
C PHE A 610 -14.69 -7.69 38.89
N TYR A 611 -13.38 -7.66 38.64
CA TYR A 611 -12.77 -8.21 37.42
C TYR A 611 -12.45 -9.71 37.52
N PHE A 612 -12.65 -10.33 38.69
CA PHE A 612 -12.42 -11.75 38.93
C PHE A 612 -13.70 -12.60 38.83
N VAL A 613 -14.86 -11.97 38.66
CA VAL A 613 -16.13 -12.68 38.41
C VAL A 613 -16.18 -13.19 36.96
N LYS A 614 -16.04 -14.50 36.79
CA LYS A 614 -16.03 -15.17 35.48
C LYS A 614 -17.40 -15.20 34.81
N THR A 615 -17.41 -15.36 33.49
CA THR A 615 -18.65 -15.55 32.71
C THR A 615 -18.99 -17.04 32.56
N THR A 616 -20.27 -17.40 32.57
CA THR A 616 -20.78 -18.75 32.29
C THR A 616 -21.80 -18.77 31.16
N SER A 617 -21.89 -19.90 30.45
CA SER A 617 -22.91 -20.16 29.40
C SER A 617 -24.07 -21.03 29.92
N LYS A 618 -24.09 -21.32 31.22
CA LYS A 618 -25.15 -22.08 31.90
C LYS A 618 -25.95 -21.11 32.75
N GLU A 619 -27.27 -21.06 32.57
CA GLU A 619 -28.13 -20.08 33.22
C GLU A 619 -28.26 -20.36 34.73
N GLU A 620 -28.31 -21.64 35.09
CA GLU A 620 -28.38 -22.15 36.45
C GLU A 620 -27.16 -21.76 37.30
N ASP A 621 -26.00 -21.61 36.66
CA ASP A 621 -24.72 -21.29 37.32
C ASP A 621 -24.53 -19.79 37.56
N VAL A 622 -25.35 -18.93 36.94
CA VAL A 622 -25.25 -17.48 37.12
C VAL A 622 -25.57 -17.12 38.57
N SER A 623 -24.61 -16.50 39.25
CA SER A 623 -24.74 -16.02 40.63
C SER A 623 -24.68 -14.50 40.75
N MET A 624 -24.08 -13.79 39.78
CA MET A 624 -23.90 -12.34 39.76
C MET A 624 -24.46 -11.69 38.48
N THR A 625 -25.00 -10.47 38.61
CA THR A 625 -25.48 -9.65 37.47
C THR A 625 -25.00 -8.20 37.61
N ILE A 626 -24.72 -7.55 36.47
CA ILE A 626 -24.36 -6.12 36.44
C ILE A 626 -25.62 -5.28 36.60
N SER A 627 -25.63 -4.42 37.62
CA SER A 627 -26.62 -3.38 37.84
C SER A 627 -25.98 -2.01 37.68
N TRP A 628 -26.63 -1.10 36.95
CA TRP A 628 -26.15 0.28 36.81
C TRP A 628 -26.69 1.13 37.95
N LYS A 629 -25.80 1.76 38.72
CA LYS A 629 -26.16 2.61 39.86
C LYS A 629 -25.50 3.96 39.74
N THR A 630 -26.21 4.98 40.20
CA THR A 630 -25.66 6.33 40.39
C THR A 630 -25.36 6.52 41.86
N LEU A 631 -24.08 6.70 42.19
CA LEU A 631 -23.57 6.90 43.55
C LEU A 631 -22.77 8.20 43.55
N ASP A 632 -23.05 9.11 44.49
CA ASP A 632 -22.42 10.44 44.59
C ASP A 632 -22.34 11.21 43.26
N GLY A 633 -23.36 11.07 42.38
CA GLY A 633 -23.41 11.71 41.07
C GLY A 633 -22.64 10.98 39.96
N MET A 634 -21.91 9.91 40.28
CA MET A 634 -21.21 9.05 39.32
C MET A 634 -22.06 7.83 38.98
N LYS A 635 -22.32 7.61 37.69
CA LYS A 635 -22.99 6.40 37.21
C LYS A 635 -21.95 5.33 36.88
N LEU A 636 -22.07 4.16 37.50
CA LEU A 636 -21.11 3.06 37.35
C LEU A 636 -21.78 1.68 37.36
N PRO A 637 -21.13 0.65 36.77
CA PRO A 637 -21.61 -0.71 36.82
C PRO A 637 -21.22 -1.36 38.15
N MET A 638 -22.16 -2.06 38.79
CA MET A 638 -21.96 -2.75 40.06
C MET A 638 -22.50 -4.17 39.97
N LEU A 639 -21.67 -5.17 40.27
CA LEU A 639 -22.08 -6.57 40.29
C LEU A 639 -22.82 -6.88 41.59
N THR A 640 -24.02 -7.46 41.49
CA THR A 640 -24.80 -7.91 42.65
C THR A 640 -25.20 -9.37 42.53
N ASN A 641 -25.28 -10.06 43.66
CA ASN A 641 -25.68 -11.47 43.66
C ASN A 641 -27.20 -11.62 43.45
N VAL A 642 -27.58 -12.50 42.53
CA VAL A 642 -29.00 -12.69 42.13
C VAL A 642 -29.72 -13.64 43.09
N LYS A 643 -29.01 -14.68 43.56
CA LYS A 643 -29.53 -15.72 44.45
C LYS A 643 -28.80 -15.72 45.79
N LYS A 644 -29.37 -16.38 46.80
CA LYS A 644 -28.68 -16.66 48.06
C LYS A 644 -27.43 -17.50 47.74
N LEU A 645 -26.28 -17.07 48.26
CA LEU A 645 -25.01 -17.78 48.11
C LEU A 645 -24.67 -18.46 49.43
N SER A 646 -24.33 -19.74 49.39
CA SER A 646 -23.71 -20.43 50.53
C SER A 646 -22.22 -20.09 50.60
N ALA A 647 -21.55 -20.44 51.70
CA ALA A 647 -20.09 -20.43 51.73
C ALA A 647 -19.52 -21.36 50.64
N GLN A 648 -18.30 -21.06 50.18
CA GLN A 648 -17.55 -21.77 49.14
C GLN A 648 -18.24 -21.80 47.76
N THR A 649 -19.07 -20.80 47.46
CA THR A 649 -19.75 -20.69 46.16
C THR A 649 -18.94 -19.82 45.20
N ILE A 650 -18.71 -20.30 43.97
CA ILE A 650 -18.04 -19.52 42.93
C ILE A 650 -18.93 -18.39 42.40
N LEU A 651 -18.35 -17.20 42.19
CA LEU A 651 -19.06 -16.08 41.57
C LEU A 651 -18.95 -16.12 40.04
N LEU A 652 -20.10 -16.20 39.38
CA LEU A 652 -20.24 -16.31 37.93
C LEU A 652 -21.32 -15.34 37.42
N GLN A 653 -21.04 -14.67 36.31
CA GLN A 653 -21.99 -13.82 35.59
C GLN A 653 -22.36 -14.41 34.23
N ALA A 654 -23.46 -13.95 33.63
CA ALA A 654 -23.87 -14.44 32.32
C ALA A 654 -22.85 -14.07 31.23
N SER A 655 -22.56 -15.00 30.31
CA SER A 655 -21.82 -14.72 29.09
C SER A 655 -22.65 -13.90 28.10
N LYS A 656 -21.97 -13.24 27.15
CA LYS A 656 -22.61 -12.43 26.11
C LYS A 656 -23.65 -13.22 25.30
N ASP A 657 -23.34 -14.47 24.95
CA ASP A 657 -24.22 -15.35 24.19
C ASP A 657 -25.50 -15.70 24.97
N LEU A 658 -25.42 -15.79 26.31
CA LEU A 658 -26.55 -16.07 27.18
C LEU A 658 -27.45 -14.85 27.36
N LEU A 659 -26.86 -13.65 27.41
CA LEU A 659 -27.60 -12.38 27.41
C LEU A 659 -28.32 -12.15 26.07
N GLU A 660 -27.65 -12.40 24.93
CA GLU A 660 -28.24 -12.23 23.60
C GLU A 660 -29.38 -13.23 23.31
N LYS A 661 -29.34 -14.45 23.89
CA LYS A 661 -30.44 -15.43 23.78
C LYS A 661 -31.71 -15.01 24.54
N LYS A 662 -31.59 -14.21 25.61
CA LYS A 662 -32.76 -13.72 26.38
C LYS A 662 -33.47 -12.54 25.70
N ASP A 663 -32.75 -11.76 24.90
CA ASP A 663 -33.28 -10.53 24.28
C ASP A 663 -33.98 -10.73 22.93
N GLY A 664 -34.24 -11.97 22.52
CA GLY A 664 -35.32 -12.34 21.59
C GLY A 664 -35.57 -11.41 20.39
N SER A 665 -34.53 -11.00 19.64
CA SER A 665 -34.73 -10.44 18.30
C SER A 665 -33.64 -10.91 17.33
N SER A 666 -34.09 -11.47 16.21
CA SER A 666 -33.27 -12.03 15.16
C SER A 666 -32.56 -10.91 14.38
N SER A 667 -31.25 -10.76 14.57
CA SER A 667 -30.43 -10.00 13.64
C SER A 667 -29.20 -10.79 13.18
N LYS A 668 -29.04 -10.81 11.86
CA LYS A 668 -28.12 -11.63 11.06
C LYS A 668 -26.66 -11.47 11.48
N LYS A 669 -25.95 -12.61 11.48
CA LYS A 669 -24.49 -12.82 11.61
C LYS A 669 -23.64 -11.57 11.33
N ARG A 670 -23.23 -10.87 12.40
CA ARG A 670 -22.12 -9.93 12.39
C ARG A 670 -20.80 -10.68 12.51
N LYS A 671 -19.84 -10.32 11.67
CA LYS A 671 -18.45 -10.80 11.73
C LYS A 671 -17.85 -10.51 13.11
N THR A 672 -17.12 -11.50 13.59
CA THR A 672 -16.41 -11.58 14.87
C THR A 672 -15.49 -10.37 15.10
N PHE A 673 -15.71 -9.69 16.23
CA PHE A 673 -14.73 -8.85 16.89
C PHE A 673 -14.46 -9.44 18.27
N ALA A 674 -13.20 -9.76 18.54
CA ALA A 674 -12.74 -10.32 19.81
C ALA A 674 -13.04 -9.33 20.95
N VAL A 675 -14.01 -9.68 21.79
CA VAL A 675 -14.06 -9.19 23.17
C VAL A 675 -13.05 -10.02 23.93
N TRP A 676 -12.07 -9.36 24.53
CA TRP A 676 -11.14 -9.98 25.48
C TRP A 676 -11.92 -10.41 26.72
N ALA A 677 -12.51 -11.60 26.67
CA ALA A 677 -12.91 -12.33 27.86
C ALA A 677 -11.63 -12.92 28.47
N PHE A 678 -11.21 -12.40 29.62
CA PHE A 678 -10.25 -13.08 30.49
C PHE A 678 -10.94 -14.31 31.12
N GLY A 679 -11.22 -15.32 30.29
CA GLY A 679 -11.27 -16.69 30.77
C GLY A 679 -9.83 -17.16 30.85
N LEU A 680 -9.28 -17.34 32.06
CA LEU A 680 -8.12 -18.21 32.18
C LEU A 680 -8.55 -19.59 31.71
N MET A 681 -8.10 -19.94 30.50
CA MET A 681 -7.84 -21.33 30.16
C MET A 681 -6.93 -21.87 31.25
N VAL A 682 -7.38 -22.90 31.97
CA VAL A 682 -6.43 -23.85 32.55
C VAL A 682 -5.84 -24.60 31.37
N THR A 683 -4.83 -24.00 30.77
CA THR A 683 -3.95 -24.70 29.84
C THR A 683 -3.00 -25.51 30.69
N ILE A 684 -3.16 -26.84 30.66
CA ILE A 684 -2.08 -27.74 31.06
C ILE A 684 -0.97 -27.52 30.03
N GLY A 685 -0.04 -26.62 30.37
CA GLY A 685 1.11 -26.30 29.54
C GLY A 685 2.29 -27.13 29.99
N THR A 686 2.90 -27.87 29.07
CA THR A 686 4.23 -28.43 29.29
C THR A 686 5.25 -27.31 29.12
N SER A 687 5.95 -26.96 30.20
CA SER A 687 7.07 -26.02 30.15
C SER A 687 8.38 -26.78 30.07
N THR A 688 9.16 -26.57 29.01
CA THR A 688 10.50 -27.15 28.89
C THR A 688 11.51 -26.19 29.51
N SER A 689 12.29 -26.67 30.47
CA SER A 689 13.44 -25.93 31.00
C SER A 689 14.74 -26.47 30.40
N LEU A 690 15.67 -25.58 30.12
CA LEU A 690 17.03 -25.93 29.70
C LEU A 690 18.00 -25.44 30.76
N THR A 691 18.87 -26.34 31.19
CA THR A 691 20.00 -26.04 32.07
C THR A 691 21.27 -26.26 31.27
N TRP A 692 22.14 -25.26 31.24
CA TRP A 692 23.44 -25.35 30.58
C TRP A 692 24.48 -24.64 31.43
N ARG A 693 25.58 -25.33 31.75
CA ARG A 693 26.53 -24.95 32.80
C ARG A 693 25.82 -24.70 34.14
N ASP A 694 25.95 -23.52 34.72
CA ASP A 694 25.37 -23.10 36.01
C ASP A 694 24.04 -22.34 35.86
N ARG A 695 23.46 -22.29 34.65
CA ARG A 695 22.34 -21.41 34.32
C ARG A 695 21.14 -22.20 33.83
N GLN A 696 19.95 -21.79 34.29
CA GLN A 696 18.69 -22.41 33.91
C GLN A 696 17.74 -21.35 33.36
N ILE A 697 17.07 -21.70 32.26
CA ILE A 697 15.98 -20.91 31.69
C ILE A 697 14.76 -21.78 31.43
N VAL A 698 13.57 -21.18 31.53
CA VAL A 698 12.37 -21.76 30.93
C VAL A 698 12.34 -21.32 29.47
N VAL A 699 12.31 -22.29 28.55
CA VAL A 699 12.31 -22.03 27.12
C VAL A 699 10.91 -21.57 26.70
N PRO A 700 10.76 -20.38 26.09
CA PRO A 700 9.48 -19.96 25.55
C PRO A 700 8.99 -20.93 24.46
N PRO A 701 7.69 -21.30 24.41
CA PRO A 701 7.16 -22.25 23.43
C PRO A 701 7.45 -21.87 21.98
N GLU A 702 7.56 -20.57 21.67
CA GLU A 702 7.90 -20.06 20.33
C GLU A 702 9.33 -20.39 19.86
N LEU A 703 10.21 -20.84 20.76
CA LEU A 703 11.55 -21.31 20.44
C LEU A 703 11.62 -22.82 20.27
N ILE A 704 10.54 -23.56 20.52
CA ILE A 704 10.49 -25.01 20.34
C ILE A 704 9.73 -25.31 19.06
N VAL A 705 10.34 -26.11 18.19
CA VAL A 705 9.74 -26.59 16.95
C VAL A 705 9.67 -28.11 17.02
N SER A 706 8.47 -28.66 17.11
CA SER A 706 8.24 -30.12 17.10
C SER A 706 8.00 -30.60 15.68
N ILE A 707 8.79 -31.57 15.22
CA ILE A 707 8.69 -32.15 13.88
C ILE A 707 8.76 -33.66 14.01
N GLY A 708 7.66 -34.35 13.70
CA GLY A 708 7.50 -35.77 14.03
C GLY A 708 7.52 -35.97 15.55
N GLU A 709 8.33 -36.92 16.02
CA GLU A 709 8.50 -37.23 17.45
C GLU A 709 9.65 -36.45 18.12
N LEU A 710 10.40 -35.66 17.35
CA LEU A 710 11.58 -34.95 17.84
C LEU A 710 11.31 -33.45 18.05
N ASN A 711 11.93 -32.89 19.09
CA ASN A 711 11.85 -31.48 19.44
C ASN A 711 13.15 -30.75 19.07
N TYR A 712 13.03 -29.57 18.48
CA TYR A 712 14.15 -28.75 18.05
C TYR A 712 14.10 -27.38 18.72
N LEU A 713 15.24 -26.89 19.16
CA LEU A 713 15.43 -25.55 19.68
C LEU A 713 15.79 -24.59 18.55
N LYS A 714 15.03 -23.50 18.47
CA LYS A 714 15.27 -22.37 17.58
C LYS A 714 16.26 -21.40 18.24
N VAL A 715 17.51 -21.45 17.81
CA VAL A 715 18.58 -20.57 18.30
C VAL A 715 18.45 -19.20 17.64
N GLN A 716 17.92 -18.24 18.40
CA GLN A 716 17.76 -16.84 17.98
C GLN A 716 18.80 -15.94 18.66
N PRO A 717 19.74 -15.33 17.91
CA PRO A 717 20.90 -14.62 18.47
C PRO A 717 20.59 -13.28 19.16
N SER A 718 19.32 -12.84 19.16
CA SER A 718 18.83 -11.64 19.84
C SER A 718 17.74 -11.93 20.88
N ASN A 719 17.39 -13.20 21.11
CA ASN A 719 16.36 -13.55 22.09
C ASN A 719 16.92 -13.43 23.52
N ARG A 720 16.34 -12.54 24.32
CA ARG A 720 16.81 -12.21 25.68
C ARG A 720 16.87 -13.42 26.62
N THR A 721 15.93 -14.35 26.49
CA THR A 721 15.86 -15.55 27.35
C THR A 721 16.99 -16.49 27.03
N LEU A 722 17.24 -16.75 25.74
CA LEU A 722 18.37 -17.57 25.31
C LEU A 722 19.73 -16.90 25.62
N MET A 723 19.83 -15.56 25.50
CA MET A 723 21.06 -14.84 25.89
C MET A 723 21.36 -14.96 27.39
N LYS A 724 20.34 -15.05 28.25
CA LYS A 724 20.55 -15.30 29.69
C LYS A 724 21.17 -16.67 29.95
N LEU A 725 20.76 -17.70 29.20
CA LEU A 725 21.36 -19.03 29.29
C LEU A 725 22.82 -19.00 28.79
N LEU A 726 23.04 -18.48 27.58
CA LEU A 726 24.36 -18.54 26.93
C LEU A 726 25.39 -17.58 27.53
N LEU A 727 24.99 -16.37 27.90
CA LEU A 727 25.88 -15.26 28.29
C LEU A 727 25.64 -14.71 29.72
N GLY A 728 24.59 -15.14 30.43
CA GLY A 728 24.28 -14.71 31.79
C GLY A 728 23.47 -13.40 31.87
N ALA A 729 23.49 -12.72 33.02
CA ALA A 729 22.61 -11.58 33.36
C ALA A 729 22.75 -10.30 32.47
N ARG A 730 23.55 -10.33 31.40
CA ARG A 730 23.78 -9.19 30.48
C ARG A 730 22.67 -9.15 29.40
N THR A 731 21.61 -8.38 29.61
CA THR A 731 20.37 -8.41 28.80
C THR A 731 20.40 -7.63 27.47
N ALA A 732 21.54 -7.06 27.08
CA ALA A 732 21.66 -6.20 25.89
C ALA A 732 22.66 -6.72 24.82
N GLY A 733 23.13 -7.96 24.95
CA GLY A 733 24.03 -8.59 23.97
C GLY A 733 23.28 -9.22 22.79
N SER A 734 23.95 -9.33 21.63
CA SER A 734 23.53 -10.20 20.52
C SER A 734 24.71 -11.05 20.08
N LEU A 735 24.45 -12.32 19.77
CA LEU A 735 25.42 -13.26 19.20
C LEU A 735 25.47 -13.23 17.66
N THR A 736 24.82 -12.25 17.02
CA THR A 736 24.77 -12.15 15.55
C THR A 736 26.16 -12.02 14.91
N SER A 737 27.14 -11.48 15.65
CA SER A 737 28.53 -11.34 15.23
C SER A 737 29.46 -12.46 15.74
N SER A 738 28.92 -13.55 16.31
CA SER A 738 29.71 -14.69 16.78
C SER A 738 30.31 -15.44 15.57
N PRO A 739 31.64 -15.62 15.51
CA PRO A 739 32.29 -16.40 14.45
C PRO A 739 31.76 -17.83 14.36
N GLY A 740 31.57 -18.51 15.50
CA GLY A 740 30.97 -19.85 15.54
C GLY A 740 29.55 -19.90 14.97
N LEU A 741 28.73 -18.87 15.21
CA LEU A 741 27.40 -18.76 14.61
C LEU A 741 27.46 -18.51 13.08
N GLN A 742 28.44 -17.74 12.61
CA GLN A 742 28.66 -17.48 11.18
C GLN A 742 29.15 -18.72 10.44
N GLN A 743 30.05 -19.50 11.03
CA GLN A 743 30.52 -20.77 10.47
C GLN A 743 29.38 -21.79 10.32
N LEU A 744 28.56 -21.97 11.35
CA LEU A 744 27.41 -22.88 11.29
C LEU A 744 26.39 -22.44 10.22
N ARG A 745 26.25 -21.13 9.98
CA ARG A 745 25.40 -20.60 8.89
C ARG A 745 26.00 -20.87 7.51
N GLN A 746 27.30 -20.62 7.35
CA GLN A 746 27.98 -20.81 6.09
C GLN A 746 27.96 -22.29 5.69
N GLY A 747 28.26 -23.20 6.63
CA GLY A 747 28.16 -24.64 6.39
C GLY A 747 26.75 -25.10 6.02
N ARG A 748 25.70 -24.48 6.60
CA ARG A 748 24.31 -24.73 6.20
C ARG A 748 24.05 -24.27 4.76
N GLU A 749 24.49 -23.06 4.39
CA GLU A 749 24.29 -22.50 3.05
C GLU A 749 25.06 -23.28 1.98
N ASP A 750 26.29 -23.70 2.27
CA ASP A 750 27.13 -24.51 1.38
C ASP A 750 26.51 -25.90 1.12
N ALA A 751 25.90 -26.50 2.14
CA ALA A 751 25.22 -27.78 1.99
C ALA A 751 23.89 -27.67 1.20
N ILE A 752 23.12 -26.60 1.37
CA ILE A 752 21.95 -26.32 0.51
C ILE A 752 22.41 -26.19 -0.94
N ALA A 753 23.51 -25.47 -1.18
CA ALA A 753 24.07 -25.31 -2.51
C ALA A 753 24.55 -26.66 -3.10
N LYS A 754 25.11 -27.55 -2.27
CA LYS A 754 25.51 -28.90 -2.67
C LYS A 754 24.32 -29.80 -3.02
N ALA A 755 23.27 -29.81 -2.19
CA ALA A 755 22.05 -30.61 -2.43
C ALA A 755 21.36 -30.22 -3.75
N ILE A 756 21.25 -28.91 -4.04
CA ILE A 756 20.70 -28.41 -5.32
C ILE A 756 21.56 -28.85 -6.51
N LYS A 757 22.87 -28.99 -6.33
CA LYS A 757 23.83 -29.39 -7.36
C LYS A 757 23.79 -30.91 -7.64
N GLU A 758 23.40 -31.71 -6.66
CA GLU A 758 23.22 -33.16 -6.80
C GLU A 758 21.87 -33.50 -7.44
N GLU A 759 20.76 -32.83 -7.06
CA GLU A 759 19.45 -32.98 -7.73
C GLU A 759 19.48 -32.60 -9.23
N SER A 760 20.37 -31.68 -9.62
CA SER A 760 20.54 -31.27 -11.01
C SER A 760 21.41 -32.24 -11.84
N LYS A 761 22.18 -33.11 -11.20
CA LYS A 761 22.94 -34.19 -11.87
C LYS A 761 22.07 -35.42 -12.16
N GLU A 762 21.13 -35.77 -11.29
CA GLU A 762 20.24 -36.93 -11.51
C GLU A 762 19.20 -36.72 -12.63
N LYS A 763 18.83 -35.47 -12.91
CA LYS A 763 17.87 -35.13 -14.00
C LYS A 763 18.54 -34.93 -15.37
N GLY A 764 19.85 -35.18 -15.49
CA GLY A 764 20.67 -34.82 -16.65
C GLY A 764 21.28 -35.99 -17.44
N SER A 765 20.67 -37.18 -17.46
CA SER A 765 21.06 -38.24 -18.40
C SER A 765 20.03 -38.39 -19.53
N GLY A 766 20.19 -37.58 -20.58
CA GLY A 766 19.37 -37.68 -21.78
C GLY A 766 19.73 -36.67 -22.88
N ALA A 767 20.74 -37.03 -23.67
CA ALA A 767 21.09 -36.57 -25.02
C ALA A 767 21.53 -35.09 -25.26
N ASP A 768 22.54 -34.98 -26.13
CA ASP A 768 23.42 -33.85 -26.46
C ASP A 768 22.73 -32.61 -27.05
N ASP A 769 23.25 -31.42 -26.67
CA ASP A 769 23.26 -30.25 -27.55
C ASP A 769 24.53 -29.42 -27.27
N LEU A 770 25.44 -29.38 -28.24
CA LEU A 770 26.88 -29.10 -28.06
C LEU A 770 27.28 -27.62 -28.22
N PHE A 771 26.33 -26.68 -28.31
CA PHE A 771 26.61 -25.25 -28.44
C PHE A 771 25.55 -24.37 -27.75
N THR A 772 25.68 -24.20 -26.43
CA THR A 772 25.14 -23.04 -25.72
C THR A 772 25.88 -22.87 -24.39
N GLU A 773 26.48 -21.70 -24.17
CA GLU A 773 27.00 -21.35 -22.84
C GLU A 773 25.84 -21.34 -21.82
N PRO A 774 25.98 -22.02 -20.67
CA PRO A 774 24.89 -22.12 -19.71
C PRO A 774 24.71 -20.79 -18.98
N LYS A 775 23.64 -20.06 -19.33
CA LYS A 775 23.08 -19.01 -18.46
C LYS A 775 22.79 -19.63 -17.09
N ILE A 776 23.42 -19.10 -16.05
CA ILE A 776 23.17 -19.46 -14.64
C ILE A 776 21.67 -19.30 -14.36
N LYS A 777 20.93 -20.40 -14.36
CA LYS A 777 19.53 -20.45 -13.90
C LYS A 777 19.53 -20.16 -12.40
N LYS A 778 18.77 -19.15 -11.97
CA LYS A 778 18.50 -18.93 -10.54
C LYS A 778 17.86 -20.18 -9.94
N PRO A 779 18.18 -20.58 -8.70
CA PRO A 779 17.72 -21.83 -8.13
C PRO A 779 16.19 -21.84 -8.03
N THR A 780 15.60 -22.89 -8.58
CA THR A 780 14.17 -23.21 -8.51
C THR A 780 13.76 -23.32 -7.04
N LYS A 781 12.70 -22.62 -6.62
CA LYS A 781 12.14 -22.79 -5.27
C LYS A 781 11.63 -24.23 -5.12
N LEU A 782 12.24 -25.00 -4.22
CA LEU A 782 11.73 -26.30 -3.79
C LEU A 782 10.38 -26.07 -3.10
N ALA A 783 9.29 -26.52 -3.73
CA ALA A 783 7.98 -26.51 -3.13
C ALA A 783 7.81 -27.79 -2.32
N SER A 784 8.20 -27.81 -1.05
CA SER A 784 7.71 -28.84 -0.13
C SER A 784 7.77 -28.37 1.32
N THR A 785 6.82 -28.87 2.09
CA THR A 785 6.63 -28.63 3.52
C THR A 785 7.58 -29.49 4.37
N THR A 786 8.68 -29.96 3.78
CA THR A 786 9.57 -30.98 4.34
C THR A 786 10.82 -30.32 4.91
N LEU A 787 11.16 -30.60 6.17
CA LEU A 787 12.45 -30.19 6.73
C LEU A 787 13.55 -31.08 6.17
N GLU A 788 14.52 -30.48 5.48
CA GLU A 788 15.78 -31.13 5.14
C GLU A 788 16.81 -30.88 6.25
N PHE A 789 17.71 -31.84 6.48
CA PHE A 789 18.77 -31.72 7.48
C PHE A 789 20.13 -31.71 6.82
N VAL A 790 21.03 -30.89 7.37
CA VAL A 790 22.43 -30.84 6.98
C VAL A 790 23.30 -31.17 8.17
N MET A 791 24.31 -32.01 7.95
CA MET A 791 25.40 -32.22 8.88
C MET A 791 26.45 -31.13 8.69
N VAL A 792 26.59 -30.23 9.66
CA VAL A 792 27.66 -29.22 9.70
C VAL A 792 28.54 -29.52 10.90
N ASP A 793 29.81 -29.87 10.68
CA ASP A 793 30.78 -30.24 11.73
C ASP A 793 30.30 -31.34 12.69
N GLY A 794 29.59 -32.35 12.17
CA GLY A 794 29.04 -33.45 12.98
C GLY A 794 27.75 -33.11 13.74
N LEU A 795 27.15 -31.93 13.49
CA LEU A 795 25.91 -31.47 14.11
C LEU A 795 24.77 -31.41 13.08
N GLN A 796 23.60 -31.95 13.45
CA GLN A 796 22.42 -31.97 12.59
C GLN A 796 21.65 -30.64 12.71
N ILE A 797 21.60 -29.86 11.62
CA ILE A 797 20.95 -28.55 11.57
C ILE A 797 19.76 -28.61 10.59
N GLY A 798 18.58 -28.19 11.05
CA GLY A 798 17.35 -28.22 10.25
C GLY A 798 17.19 -27.03 9.31
N LEU A 799 16.68 -27.29 8.10
CA LEU A 799 16.33 -26.31 7.06
C LEU A 799 14.82 -26.04 7.08
N GLN A 800 14.41 -24.84 7.50
CA GLN A 800 13.01 -24.41 7.36
C GLN A 800 12.91 -23.01 6.76
N GLN A 801 12.47 -22.92 5.49
CA GLN A 801 12.35 -21.64 4.75
C GLN A 801 11.18 -20.74 5.20
N LYS A 802 10.25 -21.23 6.02
CA LYS A 802 8.97 -20.53 6.29
C LYS A 802 9.03 -19.47 7.40
N HIS A 803 10.12 -19.36 8.17
CA HIS A 803 10.23 -18.37 9.26
C HIS A 803 11.25 -17.25 8.96
N LYS A 804 10.80 -16.02 9.24
CA LYS A 804 11.20 -14.73 8.66
C LYS A 804 12.53 -14.12 9.15
N ALA A 805 13.56 -14.89 9.47
CA ALA A 805 14.88 -14.33 9.73
C ALA A 805 15.98 -15.25 9.19
N SER A 806 16.86 -14.73 8.33
CA SER A 806 18.03 -15.45 7.79
C SER A 806 19.03 -15.92 8.86
N THR A 807 18.79 -15.54 10.12
CA THR A 807 19.70 -15.68 11.25
C THR A 807 19.44 -16.85 12.20
N ASP A 808 18.31 -17.54 12.05
CA ASP A 808 17.85 -18.56 13.01
C ASP A 808 18.39 -19.96 12.63
N LEU A 809 18.83 -20.74 13.63
CA LEU A 809 19.23 -22.15 13.47
C LEU A 809 18.26 -23.06 14.22
N LEU A 810 17.92 -24.21 13.64
CA LEU A 810 17.15 -25.27 14.32
C LEU A 810 18.12 -26.37 14.74
N VAL A 811 18.17 -26.62 16.05
CA VAL A 811 19.10 -27.56 16.69
C VAL A 811 18.30 -28.61 17.43
N LEU A 812 18.62 -29.89 17.26
CA LEU A 812 17.93 -30.97 17.96
C LEU A 812 18.07 -30.83 19.48
N MET A 813 16.97 -31.00 20.23
CA MET A 813 16.95 -30.88 21.70
C MET A 813 17.51 -32.13 22.40
N GLU A 814 18.72 -32.52 22.02
CA GLU A 814 19.52 -33.53 22.70
C GLU A 814 20.66 -32.85 23.46
N SER A 815 20.99 -33.38 24.64
CA SER A 815 21.98 -32.78 25.55
C SER A 815 23.32 -32.53 24.85
N ASP A 816 23.86 -33.53 24.17
CA ASP A 816 25.18 -33.47 23.52
C ASP A 816 25.20 -32.49 22.34
N THR A 817 24.10 -32.44 21.58
CA THR A 817 23.95 -31.56 20.41
C THR A 817 23.86 -30.10 20.84
N LEU A 818 23.05 -29.82 21.88
CA LEU A 818 22.92 -28.48 22.44
C LEU A 818 24.22 -28.00 23.07
N ASP A 819 24.94 -28.85 23.81
CA ASP A 819 26.20 -28.47 24.45
C ASP A 819 27.29 -28.10 23.44
N LYS A 820 27.44 -28.88 22.37
CA LYS A 820 28.37 -28.59 21.27
C LYS A 820 28.04 -27.28 20.57
N VAL A 821 26.77 -27.04 20.24
CA VAL A 821 26.34 -25.79 19.59
C VAL A 821 26.54 -24.59 20.52
N PHE A 822 26.14 -24.70 21.78
CA PHE A 822 26.25 -23.61 22.75
C PHE A 822 27.71 -23.26 23.06
N THR A 823 28.58 -24.26 23.18
CA THR A 823 30.02 -24.05 23.33
C THR A 823 30.59 -23.33 22.11
N LYS A 824 30.28 -23.80 20.90
CA LYS A 824 30.80 -23.22 19.64
C LYS A 824 30.33 -21.78 19.39
N ILE A 825 29.08 -21.43 19.72
CA ILE A 825 28.59 -20.05 19.53
C ILE A 825 29.07 -19.07 20.62
N THR A 826 29.59 -19.57 21.74
CA THR A 826 30.09 -18.77 22.87
C THR A 826 31.61 -18.75 23.03
N GLU A 827 32.35 -19.43 22.16
CA GLU A 827 33.82 -19.60 22.21
C GLU A 827 34.58 -18.26 22.26
N ASP A 828 34.17 -17.26 21.46
CA ASP A 828 34.80 -15.93 21.39
C ASP A 828 34.10 -14.86 22.26
N ALA A 829 33.18 -15.27 23.15
CA ALA A 829 32.44 -14.34 23.99
C ALA A 829 33.24 -13.92 25.23
N ASP A 830 34.46 -13.39 25.05
CA ASP A 830 35.29 -12.91 26.15
C ASP A 830 34.62 -11.68 26.85
N PRO A 831 34.38 -11.73 28.17
CA PRO A 831 33.74 -10.66 28.93
C PRO A 831 34.46 -9.30 28.92
N GLU A 832 35.75 -9.21 28.58
CA GLU A 832 36.56 -8.00 28.81
C GLU A 832 36.81 -7.10 27.60
N GLU A 833 36.74 -7.61 26.37
CA GLU A 833 37.27 -6.88 25.20
C GLU A 833 36.38 -5.71 24.75
N LYS A 834 35.05 -5.84 24.88
CA LYS A 834 34.10 -4.78 24.48
C LYS A 834 34.15 -3.53 25.37
N ARG A 835 34.81 -3.58 26.54
CA ARG A 835 35.08 -2.38 27.37
C ARG A 835 36.31 -1.58 26.87
N ARG A 836 37.26 -2.18 26.15
CA ARG A 836 38.42 -1.45 25.60
C ARG A 836 38.03 -0.49 24.48
N TYR A 837 37.07 -0.86 23.62
CA TYR A 837 36.68 -0.04 22.46
C TYR A 837 35.93 1.25 22.84
N LYS A 838 35.18 1.26 23.95
CA LYS A 838 34.48 2.48 24.43
C LYS A 838 35.33 3.38 25.31
N ARG A 839 36.33 2.85 26.03
CA ARG A 839 37.25 3.68 26.85
C ARG A 839 38.30 4.40 26.01
N ARG A 840 38.85 3.76 24.96
CA ARG A 840 39.86 4.39 24.07
C ARG A 840 39.33 5.65 23.38
N ARG A 841 38.08 5.60 22.91
CA ARG A 841 37.43 6.70 22.17
C ARG A 841 37.00 7.90 23.04
N VAL A 842 36.97 7.72 24.36
CA VAL A 842 36.68 8.80 25.33
C VAL A 842 37.98 9.38 25.89
N ALA A 843 39.05 8.57 26.02
CA ALA A 843 40.38 9.04 26.40
C ALA A 843 41.04 9.88 25.27
N GLU A 844 40.98 9.42 24.02
CA GLU A 844 41.49 10.17 22.84
C GLU A 844 40.76 11.50 22.60
N LYS A 845 39.57 11.68 23.19
CA LYS A 845 38.80 12.93 23.09
C LYS A 845 39.02 13.89 24.26
N LYS A 846 39.72 13.45 25.30
CA LYS A 846 40.07 14.24 26.49
C LYS A 846 41.55 14.65 26.54
N GLU A 847 42.43 13.95 25.82
CA GLU A 847 43.87 14.28 25.76
C GLU A 847 44.23 15.37 24.72
N ASN A 848 43.29 15.84 23.91
CA ASN A 848 43.54 16.87 22.88
C ASN A 848 43.03 18.28 23.24
N SER A 849 42.79 18.58 24.53
CA SER A 849 42.30 19.91 24.93
C SER A 849 43.03 20.60 26.09
N ASP A 850 44.11 20.04 26.63
CA ASP A 850 44.86 20.69 27.71
C ASP A 850 46.38 20.67 27.40
N GLU A 851 46.85 21.65 26.63
CA GLU A 851 48.22 22.17 26.75
C GLU A 851 48.15 23.63 27.25
N PRO A 852 48.89 24.00 28.31
CA PRO A 852 48.88 25.34 28.87
C PRO A 852 49.91 26.26 28.19
N SER A 853 49.50 27.44 27.77
CA SER A 853 50.43 28.54 27.44
C SER A 853 50.57 29.47 28.64
N GLU A 854 51.68 29.36 29.36
CA GLU A 854 52.21 30.43 30.21
C GLU A 854 52.76 31.57 29.33
N HIS A 855 52.50 32.83 29.71
CA HIS A 855 53.49 33.90 30.01
C HIS A 855 52.86 35.32 29.90
N SER A 856 53.11 36.12 30.96
CA SER A 856 53.32 37.60 31.03
C SER A 856 52.49 38.52 30.13
N ASP A 857 51.74 39.52 30.62
CA ASP A 857 51.98 40.48 31.71
C ASP A 857 50.67 40.84 32.45
#